data_AF-A0A663NAU3-F1
#
_entry.id   AF-A0A663NAU3-F1
#
_cell.length_a   1.000
_cell.length_b   1.000
_cell.length_c   1.000
_cell.angle_alpha   90.00
_cell.angle_beta   90.00
_cell.angle_gamma   90.00
#
_symmetry.space_group_name_H-M   'P 1'
#
loop_
_entity.id
_entity.type
_entity.pdbx_description
1 polymer ?
#
loop_
_entity_poly.entity_id
_entity_poly.type
_entity_poly.pdbx_seq_one_letter_code
_entity_poly.pdbx_strand_id
1 'polypeptide(L)'
;MGCKQRTSNEDFPSGDPGMYQLDITLRRGQNLAARDRGGTSDPYVKFKLGGKEVFRSKTIHKNLNPVWEEKAYILIDNLREPLYIKVFDYDFGLQDDFIGSAFLDLTSLELNRQTDVTLRLKDPRYPDHDLGSILLSVLLAPREEQREVTMLMRKSWKRSSKFQTQSLRLSDLHRKSQLWRGIVSVTLIEGRELKAMDANGLSDPYVKFRLGHQKYKSKIVPKTLNPQWREQFDFHLYEERGGIIDITVWDKDAGKKDDFIGRCQVDLSTLSREQTHKLEMPLEEGEGCLVLLVTLTASAAVTISDLSVNSLEDQKEREEILKRYSPMMMFHNMKDVGFLQVKVIRAEALMAADVTGKSDPFCVVELNNDRLLTHTIYKNLNPEWNKIFTFNIKDIHSVLEVTVYDEDRDRSADFLGKVAIPLLSLLLRNFIRMKRCVMVLISAAYYISSCFDWDSPPRSLAAFLLFLFVVWNFELYMIPLALLLLLAWNYFLIVSGKDNRQHDTVVEDMLEDEEEEDDRDDKDSEKKGFMDRLYAIQEVCVSVQNILDEVASFGERIKNTFNWTVPFLSWLAIVALSVFTIILYFIPLRYIVLVWGINKFTKKLRNPYAIDNNELLDFLSRVPSDVQVVQYHELKQDSSHSPSKRKKNNPG
;
A
#
# COMPACT_ATOMS: atom_id res chain seq x y z
N MET A 1 37.96 68.98 -18.01
CA MET A 1 37.02 68.95 -19.15
C MET A 1 37.40 67.73 -19.99
N GLY A 2 36.59 66.73 -20.31
CA GLY A 2 35.16 66.48 -20.25
C GLY A 2 34.82 65.48 -21.39
N CYS A 3 33.79 64.64 -21.20
CA CYS A 3 33.18 63.68 -22.15
C CYS A 3 33.95 62.37 -22.45
N LYS A 4 33.35 61.17 -22.47
CA LYS A 4 31.93 60.76 -22.31
C LYS A 4 31.86 59.23 -22.04
N GLN A 5 30.88 58.83 -21.24
CA GLN A 5 30.49 57.44 -20.96
C GLN A 5 30.14 56.63 -22.22
N ARG A 6 30.47 55.32 -22.18
CA ARG A 6 29.66 54.27 -22.79
C ARG A 6 29.48 53.15 -21.77
N THR A 7 28.29 53.12 -21.18
CA THR A 7 27.75 51.98 -20.43
C THR A 7 27.31 50.92 -21.42
N SER A 8 27.98 49.77 -21.45
CA SER A 8 27.41 48.54 -21.97
C SER A 8 27.01 47.69 -20.77
N ASN A 9 25.72 47.75 -20.43
CA ASN A 9 25.05 46.67 -19.72
C ASN A 9 25.21 45.43 -20.59
N GLU A 10 26.06 44.49 -20.19
CA GLU A 10 25.92 43.12 -20.69
C GLU A 10 24.77 42.48 -19.93
N ASP A 11 23.70 42.25 -20.68
CA ASP A 11 22.51 41.53 -20.28
C ASP A 11 22.92 40.12 -19.81
N PHE A 12 22.76 39.85 -18.52
CA PHE A 12 22.75 38.50 -18.01
C PHE A 12 21.62 37.73 -18.71
N PRO A 13 21.86 36.51 -19.23
CA PRO A 13 20.78 35.71 -19.78
C PRO A 13 19.75 35.45 -18.67
N SER A 14 18.57 36.03 -18.86
CA SER A 14 17.40 35.88 -18.02
C SER A 14 16.88 34.45 -18.13
N GLY A 15 17.42 33.58 -17.29
CA GLY A 15 17.08 32.16 -17.27
C GLY A 15 17.86 31.41 -16.21
N ASP A 16 17.88 31.90 -14.98
CA ASP A 16 18.40 31.12 -13.85
C ASP A 16 17.42 29.94 -13.62
N PRO A 17 17.84 28.67 -13.77
CA PRO A 17 16.97 27.50 -13.63
C PRO A 17 16.34 27.36 -12.23
N GLY A 18 16.72 28.20 -11.27
CA GLY A 18 16.10 28.30 -9.94
C GLY A 18 16.46 27.15 -9.00
N MET A 19 17.01 26.05 -9.53
CA MET A 19 17.51 24.92 -8.74
C MET A 19 18.58 24.16 -9.55
N TYR A 20 19.70 23.86 -8.91
CA TYR A 20 20.82 23.10 -9.47
C TYR A 20 20.94 21.76 -8.73
N GLN A 21 21.47 20.75 -9.40
CA GLN A 21 21.83 19.47 -8.80
C GLN A 21 23.36 19.31 -8.80
N LEU A 22 23.92 19.00 -7.63
CA LEU A 22 25.34 18.75 -7.43
C LEU A 22 25.56 17.28 -7.11
N ASP A 23 26.22 16.60 -8.03
CA ASP A 23 26.61 15.21 -7.93
C ASP A 23 28.05 15.15 -7.46
N ILE A 24 28.28 14.62 -6.26
CA ILE A 24 29.60 14.52 -5.65
C ILE A 24 29.95 13.05 -5.50
N THR A 25 31.13 12.66 -5.98
CA THR A 25 31.77 11.39 -5.65
C THR A 25 32.91 11.67 -4.68
N LEU A 26 32.73 11.28 -3.42
CA LEU A 26 33.78 11.28 -2.40
C LEU A 26 34.73 10.12 -2.67
N ARG A 27 35.93 10.42 -3.16
CA ARG A 27 36.86 9.41 -3.66
C ARG A 27 37.71 8.85 -2.53
N ARG A 28 38.61 9.68 -2.00
CA ARG A 28 39.58 9.27 -0.97
C ARG A 28 40.10 10.43 -0.13
N GLY A 29 40.60 10.12 1.06
CA GLY A 29 41.41 11.00 1.90
C GLY A 29 42.88 10.62 1.77
N GLN A 30 43.77 11.59 1.97
CA GLN A 30 45.20 11.40 1.88
C GLN A 30 45.89 12.11 3.04
N ASN A 31 46.73 11.35 3.76
CA ASN A 31 47.52 11.80 4.90
C ASN A 31 46.69 12.51 5.98
N LEU A 32 45.56 11.93 6.36
CA LEU A 32 44.70 12.49 7.41
C LEU A 32 45.43 12.47 8.76
N ALA A 33 45.17 13.46 9.60
CA ALA A 33 45.77 13.52 10.93
C ALA A 33 45.24 12.41 11.85
N ALA A 34 46.16 11.69 12.51
CA ALA A 34 45.83 10.69 13.51
C ALA A 34 45.32 11.35 14.81
N ARG A 35 44.21 10.87 15.37
CA ARG A 35 43.67 11.32 16.66
C ARG A 35 43.63 10.22 17.72
N ASP A 36 43.66 8.96 17.32
CA ASP A 36 43.74 7.85 18.27
C ASP A 36 45.14 7.70 18.90
N ARG A 37 45.17 7.15 20.12
CA ARG A 37 46.41 6.76 20.82
C ARG A 37 47.26 5.72 20.06
N GLY A 38 46.67 5.04 19.07
CA GLY A 38 47.33 4.06 18.21
C GLY A 38 48.04 4.64 16.98
N GLY A 39 48.03 5.96 16.78
CA GLY A 39 48.63 6.59 15.60
C GLY A 39 47.81 6.42 14.30
N THR A 40 46.54 6.04 14.43
CA THR A 40 45.56 5.94 13.34
C THR A 40 44.34 6.81 13.63
N SER A 41 43.37 6.80 12.70
CA SER A 41 42.04 7.37 12.87
C SER A 41 41.03 6.50 12.14
N ASP A 42 39.77 6.62 12.53
CA ASP A 42 38.57 6.06 11.91
C ASP A 42 37.82 7.15 11.12
N PRO A 43 38.38 7.69 10.01
CA PRO A 43 37.83 8.88 9.37
C PRO A 43 36.48 8.66 8.69
N TYR A 44 35.61 9.66 8.85
CA TYR A 44 34.41 9.84 8.05
C TYR A 44 34.18 11.33 7.73
N VAL A 45 33.40 11.61 6.68
CA VAL A 45 33.22 12.95 6.12
C VAL A 45 31.77 13.39 6.21
N LYS A 46 31.55 14.66 6.56
CA LYS A 46 30.25 15.33 6.59
C LYS A 46 30.23 16.50 5.62
N PHE A 47 29.23 16.55 4.75
CA PHE A 47 28.97 17.73 3.92
C PHE A 47 27.89 18.59 4.57
N LYS A 48 28.10 19.91 4.56
CA LYS A 48 27.20 20.90 5.12
C LYS A 48 26.94 22.03 4.12
N LEU A 49 25.68 22.33 3.88
CA LEU A 49 25.24 23.45 3.03
C LEU A 49 24.29 24.32 3.89
N GLY A 50 24.52 25.63 3.95
CA GLY A 50 23.75 26.55 4.81
C GLY A 50 23.73 26.19 6.29
N GLY A 51 24.85 25.67 6.79
CA GLY A 51 25.00 25.24 8.18
C GLY A 51 24.32 23.91 8.52
N LYS A 52 23.50 23.34 7.62
CA LYS A 52 22.83 22.06 7.78
C LYS A 52 23.66 20.92 7.19
N GLU A 53 23.68 19.78 7.86
CA GLU A 53 24.30 18.54 7.36
C GLU A 53 23.43 17.93 6.26
N VAL A 54 24.03 17.72 5.08
CA VAL A 54 23.35 17.22 3.87
C VAL A 54 23.84 15.84 3.44
N PHE A 55 25.00 15.39 3.94
CA PHE A 55 25.55 14.06 3.67
C PHE A 55 26.54 13.66 4.77
N ARG A 56 26.60 12.36 5.09
CA ARG A 56 27.60 11.73 5.96
C ARG A 56 28.10 10.45 5.30
N SER A 57 29.41 10.29 5.18
CA SER A 57 30.02 9.10 4.60
C SER A 57 30.06 7.91 5.57
N LYS A 58 30.36 6.72 5.05
CA LYS A 58 30.85 5.60 5.87
C LYS A 58 32.12 5.97 6.63
N THR A 59 32.28 5.34 7.78
CA THR A 59 33.50 5.35 8.58
C THR A 59 34.46 4.28 8.07
N ILE A 60 35.72 4.65 7.82
CA ILE A 60 36.77 3.69 7.47
C ILE A 60 37.70 3.58 8.67
N HIS A 61 37.84 2.37 9.22
CA HIS A 61 38.56 2.17 10.47
C HIS A 61 40.09 2.11 10.28
N LYS A 62 40.84 2.68 11.23
CA LYS A 62 42.29 2.67 11.41
C LYS A 62 43.08 2.98 10.14
N ASN A 63 42.65 3.98 9.37
CA ASN A 63 43.23 4.29 8.08
C ASN A 63 43.34 5.80 7.83
N LEU A 64 44.57 6.30 7.68
CA LEU A 64 44.85 7.72 7.38
C LEU A 64 44.76 8.06 5.88
N ASN A 65 44.62 7.05 5.01
CA ASN A 65 44.41 7.21 3.58
C ASN A 65 43.13 6.47 3.13
N PRO A 66 41.96 6.84 3.69
CA PRO A 66 40.70 6.15 3.44
C PRO A 66 40.26 6.29 1.98
N VAL A 67 39.69 5.23 1.40
CA VAL A 67 39.06 5.25 0.06
C VAL A 67 37.57 4.95 0.25
N TRP A 68 36.72 5.95 0.05
CA TRP A 68 35.26 5.83 0.27
C TRP A 68 34.51 5.44 -1.01
N GLU A 69 34.85 6.07 -2.15
CA GLU A 69 34.13 5.93 -3.44
C GLU A 69 32.59 6.04 -3.30
N GLU A 70 32.13 6.99 -2.48
CA GLU A 70 30.71 7.21 -2.19
C GLU A 70 30.13 8.36 -3.00
N LYS A 71 28.87 8.23 -3.43
CA LYS A 71 28.16 9.25 -4.22
C LYS A 71 27.10 9.97 -3.38
N ALA A 72 27.06 11.29 -3.47
CA ALA A 72 26.07 12.16 -2.85
C ALA A 72 25.42 13.06 -3.92
N TYR A 73 24.11 13.25 -3.83
CA TYR A 73 23.34 14.09 -4.73
C TYR A 73 22.69 15.22 -3.92
N ILE A 74 23.08 16.46 -4.16
CA ILE A 74 22.67 17.62 -3.35
C ILE A 74 21.95 18.63 -4.24
N LEU A 75 20.75 19.05 -3.84
CA LEU A 75 20.03 20.12 -4.53
C LEU A 75 20.46 21.48 -3.97
N ILE A 76 20.78 22.41 -4.86
CA ILE A 76 21.29 23.74 -4.53
C ILE A 76 20.35 24.80 -5.10
N ASP A 77 19.83 25.63 -4.21
CA ASP A 77 18.97 26.76 -4.57
C ASP A 77 19.78 28.05 -4.82
N ASN A 78 21.02 28.11 -4.32
CA ASN A 78 21.90 29.27 -4.45
C ASN A 78 23.38 28.86 -4.58
N LEU A 79 23.97 29.10 -5.75
CA LEU A 79 25.37 28.78 -6.04
C LEU A 79 26.38 29.62 -5.22
N ARG A 80 25.94 30.73 -4.60
CA ARG A 80 26.81 31.59 -3.78
C ARG A 80 27.10 31.02 -2.39
N GLU A 81 26.41 29.95 -2.00
CA GLU A 81 26.62 29.29 -0.72
C GLU A 81 27.64 28.16 -0.88
N PRO A 82 28.80 28.21 -0.20
CA PRO A 82 29.81 27.18 -0.35
C PRO A 82 29.39 25.89 0.37
N LEU A 83 29.81 24.75 -0.19
CA LEU A 83 29.65 23.45 0.45
C LEU A 83 30.79 23.25 1.46
N TYR A 84 30.46 23.26 2.75
CA TYR A 84 31.40 22.96 3.82
C TYR A 84 31.60 21.47 3.97
N ILE A 85 32.84 21.04 4.12
CA ILE A 85 33.22 19.65 4.26
C ILE A 85 34.01 19.51 5.55
N LYS A 86 33.60 18.61 6.44
CA LYS A 86 34.24 18.37 7.73
C LYS A 86 34.58 16.90 7.86
N VAL A 87 35.80 16.61 8.28
CA VAL A 87 36.30 15.25 8.51
C VAL A 87 36.45 15.04 10.00
N PHE A 88 35.96 13.91 10.47
CA PHE A 88 35.95 13.52 11.88
C PHE A 88 36.56 12.14 12.04
N ASP A 89 37.16 11.92 13.20
CA ASP A 89 37.53 10.62 13.71
C ASP A 89 36.34 10.03 14.47
N TYR A 90 35.97 8.80 14.17
CA TYR A 90 34.81 8.17 14.78
C TYR A 90 35.17 7.50 16.10
N ASP A 91 34.75 8.11 17.21
CA ASP A 91 34.89 7.54 18.55
C ASP A 91 33.58 6.95 19.05
N PHE A 92 33.48 5.62 19.14
CA PHE A 92 32.24 5.00 19.60
C PHE A 92 31.96 5.33 21.08
N GLY A 93 30.88 6.07 21.33
CA GLY A 93 30.39 6.35 22.69
C GLY A 93 31.03 7.58 23.37
N LEU A 94 31.84 8.33 22.64
CA LEU A 94 32.35 9.65 23.01
C LEU A 94 31.97 10.66 21.92
N GLN A 95 32.37 11.92 22.08
CA GLN A 95 32.22 12.92 21.03
C GLN A 95 33.34 12.73 20.00
N ASP A 96 32.96 12.43 18.76
CA ASP A 96 33.86 12.26 17.61
C ASP A 96 34.90 13.39 17.49
N ASP A 97 36.18 13.02 17.42
CA ASP A 97 37.27 13.97 17.33
C ASP A 97 37.33 14.68 15.96
N PHE A 98 37.56 15.99 15.98
CA PHE A 98 37.64 16.77 14.74
C PHE A 98 39.02 16.64 14.09
N ILE A 99 39.05 16.15 12.85
CA ILE A 99 40.29 16.02 12.07
C ILE A 99 40.58 17.34 11.34
N GLY A 100 39.62 17.85 10.56
CA GLY A 100 39.78 19.10 9.83
C GLY A 100 38.58 19.47 8.97
N SER A 101 38.56 20.69 8.43
CA SER A 101 37.50 21.15 7.52
C SER A 101 38.04 21.87 6.29
N ALA A 102 37.26 21.80 5.22
CA ALA A 102 37.44 22.52 3.97
C ALA A 102 36.09 23.09 3.51
N PHE A 103 36.12 23.91 2.48
CA PHE A 103 34.90 24.33 1.79
C PHE A 103 35.14 24.30 0.28
N LEU A 104 34.09 24.00 -0.48
CA LEU A 104 34.07 24.01 -1.93
C LEU A 104 33.20 25.19 -2.38
N ASP A 105 33.80 26.10 -3.14
CA ASP A 105 33.07 27.21 -3.76
C ASP A 105 32.36 26.72 -5.02
N LEU A 106 31.03 26.69 -4.98
CA LEU A 106 30.21 26.15 -6.06
C LEU A 106 30.19 27.06 -7.28
N THR A 107 30.52 28.35 -7.14
CA THR A 107 30.65 29.29 -8.26
C THR A 107 31.89 28.99 -9.12
N SER A 108 32.85 28.24 -8.58
CA SER A 108 34.06 27.85 -9.32
C SER A 108 33.88 26.63 -10.23
N LEU A 109 32.71 25.97 -10.17
CA LEU A 109 32.41 24.78 -10.95
C LEU A 109 31.74 25.13 -12.28
N GLU A 110 32.18 24.50 -13.37
CA GLU A 110 31.52 24.60 -14.67
C GLU A 110 30.25 23.73 -14.70
N LEU A 111 29.15 24.27 -15.24
CA LEU A 111 27.90 23.52 -15.38
C LEU A 111 28.05 22.36 -16.38
N ASN A 112 27.41 21.24 -16.07
CA ASN A 112 27.38 20.00 -16.85
C ASN A 112 28.76 19.38 -17.14
N ARG A 113 29.78 19.74 -16.37
CA ARG A 113 31.13 19.18 -16.49
C ARG A 113 31.60 18.58 -15.17
N GLN A 114 32.07 17.33 -15.23
CA GLN A 114 32.68 16.67 -14.08
C GLN A 114 34.08 17.24 -13.83
N THR A 115 34.34 17.66 -12.59
CA THR A 115 35.57 18.31 -12.15
C THR A 115 36.12 17.59 -10.92
N ASP A 116 37.37 17.16 -10.98
CA ASP A 116 38.05 16.57 -9.82
C ASP A 116 38.67 17.69 -8.97
N VAL A 117 38.33 17.73 -7.68
CA VAL A 117 38.73 18.77 -6.73
C VAL A 117 39.46 18.16 -5.55
N THR A 118 40.68 18.62 -5.30
CA THR A 118 41.47 18.27 -4.11
C THR A 118 41.39 19.39 -3.09
N LEU A 119 40.85 19.11 -1.92
CA LEU A 119 40.67 20.09 -0.84
C LEU A 119 41.60 19.77 0.32
N ARG A 120 42.41 20.76 0.73
CA ARG A 120 43.27 20.66 1.92
C ARG A 120 42.48 20.98 3.18
N LEU A 121 42.60 20.13 4.19
CA LEU A 121 41.90 20.29 5.47
C LEU A 121 42.61 21.31 6.34
N LYS A 122 41.83 22.13 7.05
CA LYS A 122 42.31 23.15 8.01
C LYS A 122 41.52 23.05 9.31
N ASP A 123 42.17 23.30 10.45
CA ASP A 123 41.52 23.52 11.74
C ASP A 123 41.80 24.97 12.16
N PRO A 124 40.76 25.79 12.41
CA PRO A 124 40.94 27.14 12.95
C PRO A 124 41.74 27.21 14.24
N ARG A 125 41.80 26.11 15.02
CA ARG A 125 42.57 26.01 16.28
C ARG A 125 44.06 25.76 16.04
N TYR A 126 44.44 25.20 14.89
CA TYR A 126 45.80 24.82 14.54
C TYR A 126 46.07 25.06 13.04
N PRO A 127 46.28 26.33 12.62
CA PRO A 127 46.34 26.69 11.20
C PRO A 127 47.58 26.18 10.46
N ASP A 128 48.68 25.88 11.18
CA ASP A 128 49.97 25.50 10.60
C ASP A 128 50.21 23.97 10.54
N HIS A 129 49.26 23.17 11.03
CA HIS A 129 49.36 21.71 10.93
C HIS A 129 48.82 21.19 9.59
N ASP A 130 49.55 20.27 8.98
CA ASP A 130 49.06 19.50 7.84
C ASP A 130 48.08 18.43 8.34
N LEU A 131 46.79 18.66 8.11
CA LEU A 131 45.69 17.78 8.54
C LEU A 131 45.26 16.82 7.42
N GLY A 132 45.98 16.82 6.30
CA GLY A 132 45.70 16.00 5.12
C GLY A 132 44.79 16.68 4.10
N SER A 133 44.42 15.91 3.09
CA SER A 133 43.56 16.38 2.00
C SER A 133 42.51 15.34 1.61
N ILE A 134 41.42 15.81 1.01
CA ILE A 134 40.35 14.97 0.47
C ILE A 134 40.22 15.21 -1.03
N LEU A 135 39.97 14.14 -1.78
CA LEU A 135 39.73 14.17 -3.21
C LEU A 135 38.25 13.91 -3.50
N LEU A 136 37.64 14.80 -4.26
CA LEU A 136 36.24 14.75 -4.70
C LEU A 136 36.19 14.77 -6.22
N SER A 137 35.18 14.14 -6.81
CA SER A 137 34.79 14.36 -8.21
C SER A 137 33.38 14.95 -8.23
N VAL A 138 33.20 16.11 -8.86
CA VAL A 138 32.01 16.94 -8.68
C VAL A 138 31.42 17.32 -10.04
N LEU A 139 30.11 17.14 -10.23
CA LEU A 139 29.36 17.54 -11.42
C LEU A 139 28.19 18.43 -10.99
N LEU A 140 28.15 19.67 -11.48
CA LEU A 140 27.07 20.61 -11.22
C LEU A 140 26.16 20.69 -12.46
N ALA A 141 24.89 20.28 -12.37
CA ALA A 141 23.95 20.31 -13.48
C ALA A 141 22.76 21.24 -13.19
N PRO A 142 22.28 22.05 -14.16
CA PRO A 142 21.02 22.77 -14.02
C PRO A 142 19.86 21.78 -14.06
N ARG A 143 18.88 21.92 -13.16
CA ARG A 143 17.70 21.06 -13.15
C ARG A 143 16.59 21.71 -13.99
N GLU A 144 16.26 21.09 -15.11
CA GLU A 144 15.18 21.56 -15.99
C GLU A 144 13.83 21.16 -15.37
N GLU A 145 13.08 22.15 -14.87
CA GLU A 145 11.75 21.93 -14.30
C GLU A 145 10.68 22.12 -15.38
N GLN A 146 9.84 21.10 -15.57
CA GLN A 146 8.67 21.11 -16.45
C GLN A 146 7.66 22.14 -15.92
N ARG A 147 7.80 23.39 -16.38
CA ARG A 147 7.01 24.56 -15.94
C ARG A 147 5.67 24.60 -16.65
N GLU A 148 4.64 24.00 -16.07
CA GLU A 148 3.27 24.52 -16.22
C GLU A 148 2.53 24.55 -14.86
N VAL A 149 1.81 25.66 -14.64
CA VAL A 149 0.77 25.92 -13.62
C VAL A 149 1.19 26.48 -12.24
N THR A 150 2.36 26.21 -11.67
CA THR A 150 2.69 26.75 -10.31
C THR A 150 3.03 28.24 -10.26
N MET A 151 3.45 28.85 -11.39
CA MET A 151 3.90 30.25 -11.40
C MET A 151 2.79 31.31 -11.37
N LEU A 152 1.56 30.96 -11.74
CA LEU A 152 0.43 31.91 -11.73
C LEU A 152 -0.14 32.13 -10.33
N MET A 153 0.00 31.17 -9.40
CA MET A 153 -0.48 31.29 -8.02
C MET A 153 0.45 32.13 -7.12
N ARG A 154 1.74 32.26 -7.47
CA ARG A 154 2.73 32.91 -6.60
C ARG A 154 2.70 34.45 -6.63
N LYS A 155 2.09 35.05 -7.65
CA LYS A 155 1.96 36.52 -7.76
C LYS A 155 0.68 37.07 -7.12
N SER A 156 -0.35 36.22 -6.90
CA SER A 156 -1.64 36.68 -6.38
C SER A 156 -1.68 36.84 -4.85
N TRP A 157 -0.75 36.25 -4.09
CA TRP A 157 -0.77 36.30 -2.61
C TRP A 157 0.23 37.25 -1.94
N LYS A 158 1.02 38.02 -2.69
CA LYS A 158 1.93 39.04 -2.12
C LYS A 158 1.25 40.35 -1.69
N ARG A 159 -0.08 40.37 -1.58
CA ARG A 159 -0.87 41.48 -1.02
C ARG A 159 -1.71 41.02 0.17
N SER A 160 -1.12 40.40 1.17
CA SER A 160 -1.58 40.54 2.56
C SER A 160 -0.53 40.09 3.57
N SER A 161 -0.37 40.91 4.61
CA SER A 161 0.31 40.70 5.90
C SER A 161 1.74 40.12 5.92
N LYS A 162 2.70 41.00 6.24
CA LYS A 162 4.01 40.69 6.83
C LYS A 162 3.84 40.03 8.21
N PHE A 163 3.59 38.72 8.31
CA PHE A 163 3.91 37.94 9.53
C PHE A 163 3.90 36.39 9.33
N GLN A 164 4.17 35.90 8.12
CA GLN A 164 4.06 34.45 7.85
C GLN A 164 5.16 33.93 6.91
N THR A 165 6.40 34.40 7.10
CA THR A 165 7.56 33.99 6.27
C THR A 165 8.56 33.09 6.99
N GLN A 166 8.31 32.70 8.24
CA GLN A 166 9.24 31.88 9.01
C GLN A 166 8.80 30.40 9.13
N SER A 167 7.50 30.09 9.04
CA SER A 167 7.00 28.70 9.16
C SER A 167 7.08 27.88 7.87
N LEU A 168 7.02 28.50 6.69
CA LEU A 168 7.00 27.79 5.40
C LEU A 168 8.37 27.31 4.91
N ARG A 169 9.47 27.91 5.38
CA ARG A 169 10.83 27.44 5.04
C ARG A 169 11.28 26.22 5.86
N LEU A 170 10.65 25.96 7.00
CA LEU A 170 10.94 24.82 7.88
C LEU A 170 10.21 23.55 7.43
N SER A 171 9.04 23.67 6.80
CA SER A 171 8.30 22.53 6.24
C SER A 171 8.96 21.94 4.99
N ASP A 172 9.53 22.77 4.10
CA ASP A 172 10.12 22.31 2.84
C ASP A 172 11.49 21.63 3.02
N LEU A 173 12.25 21.98 4.08
CA LEU A 173 13.54 21.37 4.42
C LEU A 173 13.42 20.05 5.21
N HIS A 174 12.27 19.77 5.82
CA HIS A 174 11.94 18.47 6.41
C HIS A 174 11.26 17.52 5.42
N ARG A 175 10.74 18.02 4.30
CA ARG A 175 10.02 17.23 3.28
C ARG A 175 10.90 16.21 2.54
N LYS A 176 12.23 16.39 2.52
CA LYS A 176 13.17 15.47 1.84
C LYS A 176 13.88 14.47 2.77
N SER A 177 13.79 14.63 4.10
CA SER A 177 14.46 13.75 5.07
C SER A 177 13.51 12.84 5.85
N GLN A 178 12.23 12.74 5.45
CA GLN A 178 11.17 12.09 6.23
C GLN A 178 10.36 11.03 5.45
N LEU A 179 10.66 10.78 4.19
CA LEU A 179 10.00 9.71 3.43
C LEU A 179 10.81 8.42 3.60
N TRP A 180 10.56 7.69 4.68
CA TRP A 180 11.04 6.33 4.82
C TRP A 180 10.27 5.42 3.86
N ARG A 181 10.98 4.51 3.18
CA ARG A 181 10.45 3.58 2.18
C ARG A 181 10.08 2.20 2.76
N GLY A 182 10.28 2.02 4.06
CA GLY A 182 9.96 0.77 4.76
C GLY A 182 10.40 0.80 6.23
N ILE A 183 9.95 -0.18 7.00
CA ILE A 183 10.41 -0.44 8.36
C ILE A 183 11.31 -1.66 8.37
N VAL A 184 12.35 -1.61 9.20
CA VAL A 184 13.16 -2.77 9.54
C VAL A 184 12.84 -3.12 10.97
N SER A 185 12.16 -4.23 11.19
CA SER A 185 11.93 -4.75 12.52
C SER A 185 13.05 -5.70 12.91
N VAL A 186 13.71 -5.43 14.03
CA VAL A 186 14.80 -6.22 14.59
C VAL A 186 14.35 -6.76 15.94
N THR A 187 14.12 -8.07 16.02
CA THR A 187 13.88 -8.76 17.29
C THR A 187 15.20 -9.32 17.82
N LEU A 188 15.68 -8.75 18.92
CA LEU A 188 16.80 -9.27 19.70
C LEU A 188 16.33 -10.43 20.57
N ILE A 189 16.74 -11.65 20.22
CA ILE A 189 16.32 -12.85 20.93
C ILE A 189 17.24 -13.10 22.12
N GLU A 190 18.51 -13.41 21.85
CA GLU A 190 19.47 -13.86 22.85
C GLU A 190 20.92 -13.56 22.44
N GLY A 191 21.80 -13.52 23.43
CA GLY A 191 23.25 -13.61 23.26
C GLY A 191 23.72 -14.97 23.75
N ARG A 192 24.74 -15.54 23.11
CA ARG A 192 25.36 -16.80 23.51
C ARG A 192 26.85 -16.62 23.71
N GLU A 193 27.36 -17.23 24.78
CA GLU A 193 28.79 -17.29 25.10
C GLU A 193 29.48 -15.92 25.09
N LEU A 194 28.80 -14.90 25.63
CA LEU A 194 29.39 -13.56 25.74
C LEU A 194 30.60 -13.57 26.68
N LYS A 195 31.53 -12.63 26.46
CA LYS A 195 32.71 -12.47 27.31
C LYS A 195 32.33 -11.97 28.71
N ALA A 196 32.92 -12.60 29.73
CA ALA A 196 32.84 -12.17 31.12
C ALA A 196 33.72 -10.93 31.35
N MET A 197 33.12 -9.83 31.77
CA MET A 197 33.83 -8.57 32.03
C MET A 197 33.89 -8.25 33.53
N ASP A 198 32.93 -8.74 34.32
CA ASP A 198 32.96 -8.59 35.77
C ASP A 198 33.94 -9.55 36.46
N ALA A 199 34.44 -9.11 37.63
CA ALA A 199 35.24 -9.95 38.54
C ALA A 199 34.51 -11.20 39.07
N ASN A 200 33.19 -11.26 38.91
CA ASN A 200 32.35 -12.40 39.27
C ASN A 200 32.34 -13.52 38.19
N GLY A 201 32.98 -13.29 37.04
CA GLY A 201 33.01 -14.22 35.92
C GLY A 201 31.75 -14.22 35.04
N LEU A 202 30.89 -13.21 35.19
CA LEU A 202 29.67 -12.95 34.42
C LEU A 202 29.73 -11.53 33.83
N SER A 203 28.63 -11.09 33.22
CA SER A 203 28.44 -9.71 32.74
C SER A 203 26.97 -9.32 32.94
N ASP A 204 26.66 -8.04 32.94
CA ASP A 204 25.33 -7.44 32.87
C ASP A 204 25.06 -6.91 31.44
N PRO A 205 24.97 -7.79 30.41
CA PRO A 205 24.99 -7.37 29.01
C PRO A 205 23.74 -6.60 28.58
N TYR A 206 23.97 -5.63 27.70
CA TYR A 206 22.94 -4.93 26.95
C TYR A 206 23.43 -4.55 25.54
N VAL A 207 22.50 -4.38 24.61
CA VAL A 207 22.80 -4.15 23.19
C VAL A 207 22.38 -2.74 22.77
N LYS A 208 23.22 -2.07 22.00
CA LYS A 208 22.90 -0.82 21.31
C LYS A 208 22.86 -1.06 19.81
N PHE A 209 21.78 -0.61 19.18
CA PHE A 209 21.58 -0.65 17.74
C PHE A 209 21.66 0.75 17.15
N ARG A 210 22.16 0.87 15.92
CA ARG A 210 22.19 2.13 15.17
C ARG A 210 21.93 1.89 13.68
N LEU A 211 20.98 2.61 13.11
CA LEU A 211 20.73 2.66 11.67
C LEU A 211 20.64 4.13 11.23
N GLY A 212 21.67 4.62 10.55
CA GLY A 212 21.79 6.03 10.19
C GLY A 212 21.80 6.95 11.43
N HIS A 213 20.75 7.76 11.60
CA HIS A 213 20.58 8.64 12.76
C HIS A 213 19.79 8.02 13.91
N GLN A 214 19.10 6.90 13.68
CA GLN A 214 18.29 6.22 14.71
C GLN A 214 19.17 5.35 15.60
N LYS A 215 18.91 5.38 16.91
CA LYS A 215 19.65 4.62 17.92
C LYS A 215 18.67 4.02 18.93
N TYR A 216 18.84 2.74 19.23
CA TYR A 216 18.06 2.04 20.27
C TYR A 216 18.98 1.31 21.23
N LYS A 217 18.50 1.09 22.45
CA LYS A 217 19.19 0.37 23.53
C LYS A 217 18.23 -0.64 24.14
N SER A 218 18.70 -1.88 24.33
CA SER A 218 17.94 -2.94 25.00
C SER A 218 17.95 -2.78 26.52
N LYS A 219 17.14 -3.60 27.20
CA LYS A 219 17.26 -3.78 28.65
C LYS A 219 18.61 -4.42 28.99
N ILE A 220 19.02 -4.18 30.23
CA ILE A 220 20.18 -4.81 30.84
C ILE A 220 19.73 -6.12 31.48
N VAL A 221 20.39 -7.22 31.13
CA VAL A 221 20.13 -8.52 31.75
C VAL A 221 21.29 -8.81 32.72
N PRO A 222 21.07 -8.83 34.03
CA PRO A 222 22.16 -8.92 34.97
C PRO A 222 22.74 -10.34 35.07
N LYS A 223 24.05 -10.43 35.31
CA LYS A 223 24.81 -11.60 35.75
C LYS A 223 24.62 -12.81 34.85
N THR A 224 24.85 -12.65 33.56
CA THR A 224 24.74 -13.74 32.58
C THR A 224 25.64 -13.53 31.37
N LEU A 225 26.17 -14.63 30.84
CA LEU A 225 26.86 -14.67 29.54
C LEU A 225 25.95 -15.15 28.40
N ASN A 226 24.73 -15.59 28.74
CA ASN A 226 23.72 -16.05 27.79
C ASN A 226 22.39 -15.30 28.00
N PRO A 227 22.38 -13.97 27.81
CA PRO A 227 21.19 -13.15 28.05
C PRO A 227 20.05 -13.48 27.09
N GLN A 228 18.83 -13.35 27.59
CA GLN A 228 17.60 -13.45 26.81
C GLN A 228 16.87 -12.10 26.91
N TRP A 229 16.79 -11.37 25.80
CA TRP A 229 16.09 -10.08 25.79
C TRP A 229 14.66 -10.23 25.28
N ARG A 230 14.50 -10.89 24.12
CA ARG A 230 13.22 -11.02 23.40
C ARG A 230 12.55 -9.66 23.20
N GLU A 231 13.36 -8.67 22.83
CA GLU A 231 12.94 -7.28 22.61
C GLU A 231 12.90 -6.98 21.11
N GLN A 232 11.93 -6.19 20.68
CA GLN A 232 11.77 -5.79 19.29
C GLN A 232 12.03 -4.29 19.13
N PHE A 233 12.77 -3.93 18.08
CA PHE A 233 13.11 -2.56 17.72
C PHE A 233 12.78 -2.31 16.26
N ASP A 234 12.05 -1.23 15.98
CA ASP A 234 11.64 -0.88 14.63
C ASP A 234 12.43 0.34 14.14
N PHE A 235 13.06 0.22 12.98
CA PHE A 235 13.82 1.29 12.35
C PHE A 235 13.17 1.76 11.05
N HIS A 236 13.19 3.06 10.81
CA HIS A 236 12.75 3.64 9.54
C HIS A 236 13.88 3.58 8.48
N LEU A 237 13.62 2.98 7.32
CA LEU A 237 14.58 2.85 6.23
C LEU A 237 14.37 3.95 5.19
N TYR A 238 15.37 4.83 5.01
CA TYR A 238 15.26 6.01 4.13
C TYR A 238 15.91 5.86 2.74
N GLU A 239 16.87 4.95 2.56
CA GLU A 239 17.68 4.85 1.33
C GLU A 239 17.44 3.57 0.51
N GLU A 240 17.52 3.69 -0.82
CA GLU A 240 17.27 2.60 -1.80
C GLU A 240 18.25 1.43 -1.71
N ARG A 241 19.47 1.65 -1.22
CA ARG A 241 20.57 0.67 -1.26
C ARG A 241 20.69 -0.20 -0.01
N GLY A 242 19.74 -0.12 0.92
CA GLY A 242 19.84 -0.83 2.20
C GLY A 242 20.84 -0.14 3.13
N GLY A 243 20.41 0.13 4.36
CA GLY A 243 21.29 0.66 5.38
C GLY A 243 22.06 -0.46 6.08
N ILE A 244 23.17 -0.12 6.73
CA ILE A 244 23.90 -1.04 7.61
C ILE A 244 23.41 -0.77 9.04
N ILE A 245 22.93 -1.81 9.73
CA ILE A 245 22.65 -1.75 11.15
C ILE A 245 23.95 -2.06 11.90
N ASP A 246 24.45 -1.07 12.64
CA ASP A 246 25.53 -1.23 13.60
C ASP A 246 24.99 -1.76 14.93
N ILE A 247 25.53 -2.87 15.41
CA ILE A 247 25.13 -3.53 16.66
C ILE A 247 26.35 -3.63 17.58
N THR A 248 26.22 -3.17 18.82
CA THR A 248 27.29 -3.26 19.84
C THR A 248 26.75 -3.79 21.15
N VAL A 249 27.54 -4.63 21.82
CA VAL A 249 27.22 -5.25 23.11
C VAL A 249 28.11 -4.64 24.18
N TRP A 250 27.52 -4.33 25.33
CA TRP A 250 28.15 -3.62 26.44
C TRP A 250 27.81 -4.31 27.75
N ASP A 251 28.75 -4.30 28.69
CA ASP A 251 28.52 -4.64 30.09
C ASP A 251 28.12 -3.38 30.87
N LYS A 252 27.15 -3.48 31.78
CA LYS A 252 26.76 -2.36 32.63
C LYS A 252 27.41 -2.46 34.00
N ASP A 253 28.31 -1.51 34.27
CA ASP A 253 28.99 -1.40 35.56
C ASP A 253 28.34 -0.39 36.50
N ALA A 254 28.16 -0.76 37.76
CA ALA A 254 27.71 0.18 38.79
C ALA A 254 28.84 1.14 39.21
N GLY A 255 28.76 2.40 38.77
CA GLY A 255 29.66 3.47 39.23
C GLY A 255 30.99 3.57 38.46
N LYS A 256 31.14 2.82 37.36
CA LYS A 256 32.23 2.94 36.38
C LYS A 256 31.65 3.15 34.97
N LYS A 257 32.51 3.39 34.00
CA LYS A 257 32.12 3.44 32.59
C LYS A 257 31.92 2.00 32.11
N ASP A 258 30.75 1.73 31.53
CA ASP A 258 30.38 0.46 30.90
C ASP A 258 31.50 -0.11 30.00
N ASP A 259 31.83 -1.38 30.23
CA ASP A 259 32.82 -2.11 29.44
C ASP A 259 32.25 -2.60 28.10
N PHE A 260 33.08 -2.57 27.05
CA PHE A 260 32.69 -3.02 25.71
C PHE A 260 32.92 -4.52 25.56
N ILE A 261 31.90 -5.26 25.08
CA ILE A 261 31.95 -6.72 24.90
C ILE A 261 32.13 -7.11 23.43
N GLY A 262 31.64 -6.34 22.46
CA GLY A 262 31.78 -6.71 21.05
C GLY A 262 30.86 -5.96 20.10
N ARG A 263 31.14 -6.10 18.80
CA ARG A 263 30.39 -5.46 17.70
C ARG A 263 30.07 -6.46 16.60
N CYS A 264 28.97 -6.23 15.91
CA CYS A 264 28.66 -6.83 14.62
C CYS A 264 27.83 -5.86 13.76
N GLN A 265 27.73 -6.14 12.46
CA GLN A 265 26.98 -5.33 11.51
C GLN A 265 26.05 -6.20 10.66
N VAL A 266 24.84 -5.70 10.39
CA VAL A 266 23.89 -6.34 9.48
C VAL A 266 23.68 -5.45 8.26
N ASP A 267 24.05 -5.94 7.09
CA ASP A 267 23.77 -5.27 5.81
C ASP A 267 22.37 -5.65 5.34
N LEU A 268 21.45 -4.67 5.39
CA LEU A 268 20.05 -4.87 5.02
C LEU A 268 19.88 -5.14 3.51
N SER A 269 20.85 -4.79 2.67
CA SER A 269 20.79 -5.07 1.23
C SER A 269 20.84 -6.57 0.92
N THR A 270 21.39 -7.37 1.84
CA THR A 270 21.54 -8.82 1.69
C THR A 270 20.28 -9.61 2.04
N LEU A 271 19.30 -8.96 2.70
CA LEU A 271 18.09 -9.60 3.20
C LEU A 271 16.94 -9.43 2.21
N SER A 272 16.15 -10.47 2.00
CA SER A 272 14.95 -10.36 1.18
C SER A 272 13.89 -9.52 1.89
N ARG A 273 13.06 -8.82 1.12
CA ARG A 273 11.97 -8.01 1.67
C ARG A 273 10.80 -8.92 2.05
N GLU A 274 10.03 -8.51 3.05
CA GLU A 274 8.78 -9.14 3.50
C GLU A 274 8.94 -10.56 4.08
N GLN A 275 10.18 -10.96 4.37
CA GLN A 275 10.52 -12.23 5.00
C GLN A 275 11.29 -11.96 6.29
N THR A 276 10.98 -12.72 7.33
CA THR A 276 11.73 -12.71 8.59
C THR A 276 12.99 -13.56 8.42
N HIS A 277 14.15 -12.95 8.62
CA HIS A 277 15.45 -13.60 8.54
C HIS A 277 15.98 -13.87 9.93
N LYS A 278 16.28 -15.13 10.24
CA LYS A 278 17.02 -15.48 11.45
C LYS A 278 18.51 -15.32 11.19
N LEU A 279 19.15 -14.42 11.93
CA LEU A 279 20.57 -14.11 11.84
C LEU A 279 21.28 -14.53 13.12
N GLU A 280 22.33 -15.32 12.97
CA GLU A 280 23.27 -15.65 14.06
C GLU A 280 24.55 -14.87 13.78
N MET A 281 24.73 -13.76 14.51
CA MET A 281 25.78 -12.78 14.28
C MET A 281 26.93 -13.02 15.26
N PRO A 282 28.06 -13.60 14.83
CA PRO A 282 29.25 -13.66 15.68
C PRO A 282 29.76 -12.25 15.96
N LEU A 283 30.16 -12.01 17.20
CA LEU A 283 30.82 -10.76 17.58
C LEU A 283 32.27 -10.78 17.05
N GLU A 284 32.75 -9.60 16.67
CA GLU A 284 34.16 -9.38 16.31
C GLU A 284 35.08 -9.91 17.42
N GLU A 285 36.26 -10.40 17.04
CA GLU A 285 37.26 -10.99 17.95
C GLU A 285 36.83 -12.28 18.68
N GLY A 286 35.68 -12.87 18.34
CA GLY A 286 35.24 -14.18 18.84
C GLY A 286 34.63 -14.14 20.24
N GLU A 287 34.11 -12.99 20.65
CA GLU A 287 33.65 -12.71 22.03
C GLU A 287 32.17 -13.11 22.28
N GLY A 288 31.67 -14.08 21.51
CA GLY A 288 30.31 -14.63 21.59
C GLY A 288 29.49 -14.40 20.30
N CYS A 289 28.19 -14.69 20.35
CA CYS A 289 27.28 -14.43 19.22
C CYS A 289 25.91 -13.89 19.68
N LEU A 290 25.25 -13.14 18.79
CA LEU A 290 23.89 -12.64 18.97
C LEU A 290 22.94 -13.35 18.01
N VAL A 291 21.75 -13.69 18.49
CA VAL A 291 20.66 -14.23 17.68
C VAL A 291 19.59 -13.17 17.50
N LEU A 292 19.34 -12.81 16.24
CA LEU A 292 18.42 -11.75 15.84
C LEU A 292 17.39 -12.30 14.84
N LEU A 293 16.16 -11.79 14.89
CA LEU A 293 15.22 -11.91 13.77
C LEU A 293 15.10 -10.54 13.12
N VAL A 294 15.34 -10.46 11.81
CA VAL A 294 15.28 -9.19 11.06
C VAL A 294 14.24 -9.31 9.95
N THR A 295 13.25 -8.43 9.97
CA THR A 295 12.18 -8.38 8.98
C THR A 295 12.21 -7.02 8.27
N LEU A 296 12.47 -7.04 6.97
CA LEU A 296 12.43 -5.83 6.15
C LEU A 296 11.04 -5.67 5.57
N THR A 297 10.25 -4.78 6.14
CA THR A 297 8.98 -4.36 5.55
C THR A 297 9.21 -3.19 4.62
N ALA A 298 9.77 -3.47 3.44
CA ALA A 298 9.97 -2.48 2.39
C ALA A 298 8.98 -2.73 1.25
N SER A 299 7.76 -2.24 1.41
CA SER A 299 6.80 -2.26 0.31
C SER A 299 7.15 -1.13 -0.67
N ALA A 300 7.75 -1.51 -1.81
CA ALA A 300 8.16 -0.58 -2.88
C ALA A 300 6.98 0.19 -3.51
N ALA A 301 5.74 -0.11 -3.13
CA ALA A 301 4.51 0.44 -3.70
C ALA A 301 3.76 1.40 -2.76
N VAL A 302 4.27 1.61 -1.55
CA VAL A 302 3.62 2.47 -0.58
C VAL A 302 4.08 3.91 -0.76
N THR A 303 3.15 4.81 -1.06
CA THR A 303 3.45 6.22 -1.32
C THR A 303 2.67 7.13 -0.38
N ILE A 304 3.34 8.19 0.06
CA ILE A 304 2.73 9.29 0.80
C ILE A 304 2.72 10.49 -0.13
N SER A 305 1.54 10.97 -0.50
CA SER A 305 1.37 12.18 -1.32
C SER A 305 0.64 13.27 -0.54
N ASP A 306 0.94 14.51 -0.86
CA ASP A 306 0.16 15.65 -0.40
C ASP A 306 -1.20 15.64 -1.11
N LEU A 307 -2.25 16.14 -0.45
CA LEU A 307 -3.58 16.25 -1.04
C LEU A 307 -3.61 17.05 -2.37
N SER A 308 -2.59 17.88 -2.65
CA SER A 308 -2.45 18.58 -3.92
C SER A 308 -2.04 17.69 -5.10
N VAL A 309 -1.70 16.41 -4.85
CA VAL A 309 -1.30 15.42 -5.85
C VAL A 309 -2.27 14.24 -5.78
N ASN A 310 -3.51 14.46 -6.25
CA ASN A 310 -4.53 13.42 -6.38
C ASN A 310 -4.18 12.53 -7.59
N SER A 311 -3.42 11.45 -7.37
CA SER A 311 -3.06 10.50 -8.44
C SER A 311 -4.29 9.85 -9.11
N LEU A 312 -5.41 9.70 -8.38
CA LEU A 312 -6.67 9.17 -8.92
C LEU A 312 -7.50 10.15 -9.78
N GLU A 313 -7.15 11.44 -9.81
CA GLU A 313 -7.78 12.41 -10.72
C GLU A 313 -7.05 12.50 -12.06
N ASP A 314 -5.84 11.94 -12.16
CA ASP A 314 -5.10 11.88 -13.41
C ASP A 314 -5.68 10.77 -14.31
N GLN A 315 -6.37 11.18 -15.37
CA GLN A 315 -7.09 10.29 -16.29
C GLN A 315 -6.21 9.16 -16.85
N LYS A 316 -4.90 9.41 -17.01
CA LYS A 316 -3.94 8.42 -17.52
C LYS A 316 -3.64 7.30 -16.53
N GLU A 317 -3.42 7.60 -15.25
CA GLU A 317 -3.19 6.56 -14.23
C GLU A 317 -4.44 5.68 -14.09
N ARG A 318 -5.63 6.29 -14.12
CA ARG A 318 -6.90 5.54 -14.07
C ARG A 318 -7.03 4.55 -15.23
N GLU A 319 -6.65 4.94 -16.43
CA GLU A 319 -6.66 4.04 -17.60
C GLU A 319 -5.64 2.90 -17.48
N GLU A 320 -4.46 3.19 -16.91
CA GLU A 320 -3.45 2.16 -16.62
C GLU A 320 -3.93 1.17 -15.56
N ILE A 321 -4.57 1.65 -14.49
CA ILE A 321 -5.19 0.82 -13.45
C ILE A 321 -6.28 -0.07 -14.07
N LEU A 322 -7.18 0.50 -14.88
CA LEU A 322 -8.24 -0.27 -15.55
C LEU A 322 -7.70 -1.32 -16.51
N LYS A 323 -6.58 -1.05 -17.19
CA LYS A 323 -5.89 -2.07 -18.01
C LYS A 323 -5.26 -3.16 -17.16
N ARG A 324 -4.59 -2.78 -16.05
CA ARG A 324 -3.92 -3.70 -15.13
C ARG A 324 -4.89 -4.68 -14.48
N TYR A 325 -6.04 -4.20 -14.02
CA TYR A 325 -7.10 -5.00 -13.39
C TYR A 325 -8.24 -5.36 -14.35
N SER A 326 -7.97 -5.38 -15.66
CA SER A 326 -8.97 -5.77 -16.65
C SER A 326 -9.37 -7.24 -16.50
N PRO A 327 -10.62 -7.64 -16.85
CA PRO A 327 -11.08 -9.02 -16.71
C PRO A 327 -10.18 -10.07 -17.37
N MET A 328 -9.49 -9.68 -18.45
CA MET A 328 -8.53 -10.53 -19.18
C MET A 328 -7.20 -10.71 -18.43
N MET A 329 -6.79 -9.75 -17.60
CA MET A 329 -5.52 -9.76 -16.87
C MET A 329 -5.66 -10.25 -15.41
N MET A 330 -6.88 -10.38 -14.89
CA MET A 330 -7.14 -10.80 -13.51
C MET A 330 -6.46 -12.14 -13.13
N PHE A 331 -6.28 -13.06 -14.08
CA PHE A 331 -5.67 -14.37 -13.83
C PHE A 331 -4.13 -14.40 -14.01
N HIS A 332 -3.51 -13.31 -14.44
CA HIS A 332 -2.05 -13.28 -14.64
C HIS A 332 -1.25 -13.14 -13.35
N ASN A 333 -1.80 -12.49 -12.32
CA ASN A 333 -1.14 -12.29 -11.04
C ASN A 333 -2.12 -12.42 -9.87
N MET A 334 -2.39 -13.66 -9.45
CA MET A 334 -3.29 -13.98 -8.34
C MET A 334 -2.83 -13.41 -6.97
N LYS A 335 -1.61 -12.89 -6.86
CA LYS A 335 -1.08 -12.26 -5.65
C LYS A 335 -1.29 -10.73 -5.60
N ASP A 336 -1.66 -10.12 -6.72
CA ASP A 336 -1.95 -8.68 -6.83
C ASP A 336 -3.47 -8.47 -6.72
N VAL A 337 -3.93 -8.25 -5.49
CA VAL A 337 -5.36 -8.06 -5.20
C VAL A 337 -5.82 -6.64 -5.58
N GLY A 338 -4.95 -5.64 -5.39
CA GLY A 338 -5.27 -4.24 -5.64
C GLY A 338 -4.47 -3.29 -4.75
N PHE A 339 -4.83 -2.01 -4.76
CA PHE A 339 -4.26 -1.01 -3.85
C PHE A 339 -5.37 -0.27 -3.10
N LEU A 340 -5.06 0.20 -1.89
CA LEU A 340 -5.93 0.99 -1.03
C LEU A 340 -5.36 2.39 -0.88
N GLN A 341 -6.15 3.41 -1.20
CA GLN A 341 -5.76 4.79 -0.93
C GLN A 341 -6.53 5.33 0.28
N VAL A 342 -5.79 5.72 1.32
CA VAL A 342 -6.29 6.23 2.59
C VAL A 342 -5.95 7.70 2.70
N LYS A 343 -6.97 8.55 2.79
CA LYS A 343 -6.81 9.99 2.94
C LYS A 343 -7.06 10.41 4.38
N VAL A 344 -6.01 10.76 5.10
CA VAL A 344 -6.06 11.27 6.47
C VAL A 344 -6.17 12.79 6.41
N ILE A 345 -7.37 13.29 6.69
CA ILE A 345 -7.70 14.71 6.56
C ILE A 345 -7.38 15.45 7.86
N ARG A 346 -8.08 15.11 8.94
CA ARG A 346 -7.97 15.78 10.24
C ARG A 346 -8.48 14.88 11.37
N ALA A 347 -8.12 15.24 12.61
CA ALA A 347 -8.79 14.76 13.81
C ALA A 347 -9.38 15.96 14.57
N GLU A 348 -10.41 15.70 15.38
CA GLU A 348 -11.13 16.72 16.14
C GLU A 348 -11.27 16.27 17.59
N ALA A 349 -11.23 17.24 18.51
CA ALA A 349 -11.46 17.05 19.95
C ALA A 349 -10.54 15.98 20.59
N LEU A 350 -9.25 15.96 20.25
CA LEU A 350 -8.28 15.05 20.86
C LEU A 350 -8.09 15.35 22.35
N MET A 351 -7.73 14.31 23.11
CA MET A 351 -7.40 14.42 24.53
C MET A 351 -6.10 15.22 24.70
N ALA A 352 -6.08 16.16 25.66
CA ALA A 352 -4.87 16.87 26.04
C ALA A 352 -3.95 15.95 26.85
N ALA A 353 -2.80 15.57 26.31
CA ALA A 353 -1.83 14.71 26.97
C ALA A 353 -0.68 15.51 27.62
N ASP A 354 -0.33 16.69 27.11
CA ASP A 354 0.68 17.54 27.75
C ASP A 354 0.19 18.20 29.04
N VAL A 355 1.15 18.45 29.93
CA VAL A 355 1.00 19.32 31.13
C VAL A 355 0.49 20.73 30.79
N THR A 356 0.68 21.17 29.53
CA THR A 356 0.18 22.48 29.05
C THR A 356 -1.27 22.47 28.56
N GLY A 357 -1.97 21.34 28.63
CA GLY A 357 -3.37 21.21 28.23
C GLY A 357 -3.59 21.13 26.72
N LYS A 358 -2.56 20.75 25.96
CA LYS A 358 -2.59 20.55 24.51
C LYS A 358 -1.88 19.24 24.16
N SER A 359 -1.90 18.87 22.89
CA SER A 359 -1.17 17.70 22.39
C SER A 359 -0.47 18.10 21.10
N ASP A 360 0.59 17.39 20.78
CA ASP A 360 1.39 17.38 19.55
C ASP A 360 1.04 16.13 18.72
N PRO A 361 -0.20 16.02 18.16
CA PRO A 361 -0.65 14.78 17.57
C PRO A 361 -0.05 14.48 16.20
N PHE A 362 0.25 13.21 15.99
CA PHE A 362 0.50 12.59 14.68
C PHE A 362 -0.34 11.32 14.54
N CYS A 363 -0.77 11.06 13.31
CA CYS A 363 -1.51 9.88 12.92
C CYS A 363 -0.59 8.85 12.25
N VAL A 364 -0.75 7.59 12.64
CA VAL A 364 -0.10 6.39 12.12
C VAL A 364 -1.16 5.52 11.45
N VAL A 365 -0.93 5.14 10.20
CA VAL A 365 -1.80 4.28 9.40
C VAL A 365 -1.07 2.97 9.11
N GLU A 366 -1.68 1.86 9.49
CA GLU A 366 -1.11 0.51 9.44
C GLU A 366 -2.02 -0.40 8.63
N LEU A 367 -1.46 -1.10 7.65
CA LEU A 367 -2.13 -2.15 6.89
C LEU A 367 -1.19 -3.34 6.76
N ASN A 368 -1.53 -4.46 7.40
CA ASN A 368 -0.66 -5.62 7.53
C ASN A 368 0.67 -5.24 8.23
N ASN A 369 1.79 -5.43 7.54
CA ASN A 369 3.11 -5.05 8.06
C ASN A 369 3.48 -3.60 7.64
N ASP A 370 2.74 -3.00 6.72
CA ASP A 370 3.02 -1.66 6.22
C ASP A 370 2.44 -0.63 7.19
N ARG A 371 3.32 0.15 7.83
CA ARG A 371 2.97 1.26 8.70
C ARG A 371 3.39 2.54 7.99
N LEU A 372 2.68 3.64 8.18
CA LEU A 372 3.02 4.97 7.66
C LEU A 372 2.59 6.03 8.66
N LEU A 373 3.27 7.16 8.70
CA LEU A 373 2.96 8.24 9.64
C LEU A 373 2.80 9.59 8.95
N THR A 374 1.92 10.40 9.52
CA THR A 374 1.77 11.81 9.19
C THR A 374 2.82 12.64 9.91
N HIS A 375 2.93 13.92 9.52
CA HIS A 375 3.73 14.89 10.26
C HIS A 375 3.02 15.29 11.56
N THR A 376 3.80 15.58 12.60
CA THR A 376 3.30 16.07 13.87
C THR A 376 2.80 17.51 13.77
N ILE A 377 1.65 17.79 14.37
CA ILE A 377 1.10 19.14 14.47
C ILE A 377 1.17 19.59 15.93
N TYR A 378 2.06 20.54 16.21
CA TYR A 378 2.31 20.98 17.57
C TYR A 378 1.13 21.76 18.19
N LYS A 379 0.80 21.44 19.44
CA LYS A 379 -0.11 22.15 20.34
C LYS A 379 -1.49 22.38 19.75
N ASN A 380 -2.07 21.32 19.19
CA ASN A 380 -3.35 21.37 18.52
C ASN A 380 -4.19 20.12 18.81
N LEU A 381 -5.38 20.31 19.38
CA LEU A 381 -6.35 19.23 19.63
C LEU A 381 -7.23 18.93 18.41
N ASN A 382 -7.14 19.76 17.36
CA ASN A 382 -7.85 19.60 16.09
C ASN A 382 -6.85 19.64 14.92
N PRO A 383 -5.93 18.67 14.82
CA PRO A 383 -4.91 18.65 13.79
C PRO A 383 -5.50 18.39 12.40
N GLU A 384 -5.05 19.13 11.38
CA GLU A 384 -5.35 18.87 9.98
C GLU A 384 -4.08 18.44 9.23
N TRP A 385 -3.97 17.14 8.91
CA TRP A 385 -2.79 16.59 8.24
C TRP A 385 -2.87 16.66 6.71
N ASN A 386 -4.05 16.45 6.13
CA ASN A 386 -4.29 16.45 4.68
C ASN A 386 -3.30 15.59 3.88
N LYS A 387 -3.09 14.34 4.32
CA LYS A 387 -2.18 13.38 3.70
C LYS A 387 -2.92 12.23 3.04
N ILE A 388 -2.36 11.75 1.94
CA ILE A 388 -2.82 10.57 1.23
C ILE A 388 -1.76 9.49 1.36
N PHE A 389 -2.21 8.30 1.74
CA PHE A 389 -1.41 7.10 1.87
C PHE A 389 -1.91 6.06 0.88
N THR A 390 -1.03 5.47 0.10
CA THR A 390 -1.39 4.40 -0.83
C THR A 390 -0.75 3.11 -0.36
N PHE A 391 -1.54 2.07 -0.12
CA PHE A 391 -1.10 0.74 0.31
C PHE A 391 -1.36 -0.29 -0.78
N ASN A 392 -0.52 -1.31 -0.87
CA ASN A 392 -0.80 -2.46 -1.72
C ASN A 392 -1.58 -3.52 -0.93
N ILE A 393 -2.70 -3.99 -1.44
CA ILE A 393 -3.54 -4.99 -0.82
C ILE A 393 -3.02 -6.36 -1.24
N LYS A 394 -2.65 -7.18 -0.26
CA LYS A 394 -2.24 -8.58 -0.46
C LYS A 394 -3.33 -9.57 -0.05
N ASP A 395 -4.15 -9.16 0.90
CA ASP A 395 -5.24 -9.94 1.44
C ASP A 395 -6.46 -9.02 1.66
N ILE A 396 -7.63 -9.47 1.23
CA ILE A 396 -8.90 -8.76 1.43
C ILE A 396 -9.39 -8.84 2.88
N HIS A 397 -8.88 -9.80 3.65
CA HIS A 397 -9.18 -9.99 5.07
C HIS A 397 -8.32 -9.08 5.97
N SER A 398 -7.37 -8.33 5.40
CA SER A 398 -6.57 -7.36 6.13
C SER A 398 -7.43 -6.30 6.81
N VAL A 399 -6.92 -5.77 7.93
CA VAL A 399 -7.55 -4.69 8.69
C VAL A 399 -6.65 -3.47 8.59
N LEU A 400 -7.21 -2.35 8.16
CA LEU A 400 -6.56 -1.05 8.19
C LEU A 400 -6.69 -0.48 9.60
N GLU A 401 -5.58 -0.28 10.28
CA GLU A 401 -5.54 0.34 11.60
C GLU A 401 -5.06 1.79 11.47
N VAL A 402 -5.77 2.72 12.10
CA VAL A 402 -5.39 4.13 12.14
C VAL A 402 -5.30 4.52 13.60
N THR A 403 -4.11 4.88 14.05
CA THR A 403 -3.80 5.23 15.43
C THR A 403 -3.30 6.66 15.51
N VAL A 404 -3.76 7.42 16.48
CA VAL A 404 -3.29 8.79 16.76
C VAL A 404 -2.46 8.75 18.04
N TYR A 405 -1.29 9.35 17.98
CA TYR A 405 -0.34 9.45 19.08
C TYR A 405 0.03 10.91 19.34
N ASP A 406 0.51 11.18 20.55
CA ASP A 406 1.11 12.45 20.96
C ASP A 406 2.65 12.35 20.95
N GLU A 407 3.34 13.26 20.28
CA GLU A 407 4.81 13.23 20.21
C GLU A 407 5.48 13.90 21.41
N ASP A 408 6.06 13.08 22.29
CA ASP A 408 6.88 13.56 23.41
C ASP A 408 8.37 13.66 23.06
N ARG A 409 9.01 14.77 23.45
CA ARG A 409 10.43 15.04 23.17
C ARG A 409 11.42 14.03 23.77
N ASP A 410 11.06 13.41 24.88
CA ASP A 410 11.95 12.57 25.70
C ASP A 410 11.30 11.25 26.16
N ARG A 411 10.13 10.88 25.62
CA ARG A 411 9.38 9.65 25.94
C ARG A 411 8.84 8.97 24.68
N SER A 412 8.42 7.72 24.83
CA SER A 412 7.62 7.03 23.81
C SER A 412 6.30 7.78 23.63
N ALA A 413 5.90 8.00 22.39
CA ALA A 413 4.69 8.73 22.05
C ALA A 413 3.45 8.19 22.80
N ASP A 414 2.66 9.10 23.37
CA ASP A 414 1.48 8.76 24.16
C ASP A 414 0.29 8.42 23.26
N PHE A 415 -0.48 7.41 23.64
CA PHE A 415 -1.62 6.94 22.85
C PHE A 415 -2.83 7.86 23.02
N LEU A 416 -3.38 8.38 21.92
CA LEU A 416 -4.57 9.25 21.92
C LEU A 416 -5.84 8.52 21.45
N GLY A 417 -5.72 7.54 20.55
CA GLY A 417 -6.87 6.76 20.06
C GLY A 417 -6.54 5.89 18.86
N LYS A 418 -7.39 4.86 18.61
CA LYS A 418 -7.22 3.90 17.50
C LYS A 418 -8.56 3.54 16.89
N VAL A 419 -8.58 3.39 15.56
CA VAL A 419 -9.70 2.81 14.81
C VAL A 419 -9.19 1.68 13.92
N ALA A 420 -9.97 0.62 13.79
CA ALA A 420 -9.66 -0.54 12.96
C ALA A 420 -10.78 -0.73 11.93
N ILE A 421 -10.41 -0.78 10.65
CA ILE A 421 -11.33 -0.83 9.50
C ILE A 421 -11.01 -2.10 8.69
N PRO A 422 -11.81 -3.17 8.82
CA PRO A 422 -11.65 -4.37 8.01
C PRO A 422 -11.89 -4.07 6.53
N LEU A 423 -10.96 -4.42 5.64
CA LEU A 423 -11.10 -4.11 4.21
C LEU A 423 -12.31 -4.80 3.57
N LEU A 424 -12.64 -5.99 4.04
CA LEU A 424 -13.79 -6.75 3.57
C LEU A 424 -15.13 -6.03 3.80
N SER A 425 -15.24 -5.22 4.87
CA SER A 425 -16.43 -4.41 5.13
C SER A 425 -16.68 -3.35 4.04
N LEU A 426 -15.62 -2.86 3.41
CA LEU A 426 -15.71 -1.90 2.30
C LEU A 426 -16.26 -2.57 1.03
N LEU A 427 -15.92 -3.84 0.81
CA LEU A 427 -16.44 -4.65 -0.29
C LEU A 427 -17.89 -5.07 -0.07
N LEU A 428 -18.25 -5.45 1.16
CA LEU A 428 -19.62 -5.83 1.54
C LEU A 428 -20.63 -4.75 1.15
N ARG A 429 -20.32 -3.47 1.41
CA ARG A 429 -21.19 -2.36 1.02
C ARG A 429 -21.47 -2.32 -0.48
N ASN A 430 -20.46 -2.56 -1.31
CA ASN A 430 -20.62 -2.60 -2.76
C ASN A 430 -21.36 -3.87 -3.21
N PHE A 431 -21.11 -5.00 -2.56
CA PHE A 431 -21.83 -6.24 -2.81
C PHE A 431 -23.32 -6.10 -2.47
N ILE A 432 -23.67 -5.52 -1.32
CA ILE A 432 -25.06 -5.26 -0.91
C ILE A 432 -25.76 -4.35 -1.93
N ARG A 433 -25.07 -3.31 -2.41
CA ARG A 433 -25.59 -2.46 -3.50
C ARG A 433 -25.88 -3.26 -4.78
N MET A 434 -24.95 -4.14 -5.18
CA MET A 434 -25.17 -5.02 -6.34
C MET A 434 -26.33 -5.99 -6.08
N LYS A 435 -26.38 -6.64 -4.92
CA LYS A 435 -27.44 -7.56 -4.49
C LYS A 435 -28.79 -6.85 -4.54
N ARG A 436 -28.89 -5.59 -4.10
CA ARG A 436 -30.11 -4.76 -4.21
C ARG A 436 -30.55 -4.60 -5.67
N CYS A 437 -29.63 -4.25 -6.59
CA CYS A 437 -29.94 -4.16 -8.02
C CYS A 437 -30.39 -5.50 -8.63
N VAL A 438 -29.70 -6.59 -8.30
CA VAL A 438 -30.03 -7.93 -8.79
C VAL A 438 -31.37 -8.40 -8.21
N MET A 439 -31.65 -8.13 -6.95
CA MET A 439 -32.94 -8.46 -6.31
C MET A 439 -34.09 -7.70 -6.94
N VAL A 440 -33.91 -6.45 -7.38
CA VAL A 440 -34.93 -5.73 -8.17
C VAL A 440 -35.21 -6.45 -9.49
N LEU A 441 -34.18 -6.95 -10.17
CA LEU A 441 -34.35 -7.73 -11.41
C LEU A 441 -35.04 -9.08 -11.14
N ILE A 442 -34.65 -9.77 -10.08
CA ILE A 442 -35.27 -11.04 -9.66
C ILE A 442 -36.73 -10.80 -9.29
N SER A 443 -37.04 -9.76 -8.51
CA SER A 443 -38.40 -9.37 -8.15
C SER A 443 -39.24 -9.02 -9.38
N ALA A 444 -38.68 -8.28 -10.34
CA ALA A 444 -39.33 -8.02 -11.62
C ALA A 444 -39.57 -9.31 -12.42
N ALA A 445 -38.61 -10.23 -12.45
CA ALA A 445 -38.76 -11.54 -13.08
C ALA A 445 -39.85 -12.39 -12.41
N TYR A 446 -39.93 -12.40 -11.08
CA TYR A 446 -41.01 -13.03 -10.32
C TYR A 446 -42.37 -12.37 -10.61
N TYR A 447 -42.42 -11.05 -10.71
CA TYR A 447 -43.65 -10.33 -11.07
C TYR A 447 -44.14 -10.72 -12.47
N ILE A 448 -43.21 -10.81 -13.44
CA ILE A 448 -43.50 -11.27 -14.80
C ILE A 448 -43.98 -12.74 -14.77
N SER A 449 -43.32 -13.60 -13.99
CA SER A 449 -43.77 -14.99 -13.79
C SER A 449 -45.18 -15.04 -13.23
N SER A 450 -45.48 -14.25 -12.19
CA SER A 450 -46.81 -14.15 -11.58
C SER A 450 -47.89 -13.72 -12.58
N CYS A 451 -47.54 -12.86 -13.56
CA CYS A 451 -48.42 -12.51 -14.68
C CYS A 451 -48.63 -13.66 -15.67
N PHE A 452 -47.62 -14.48 -15.95
CA PHE A 452 -47.78 -15.70 -16.75
C PHE A 452 -48.55 -16.79 -16.00
N ASP A 453 -48.44 -16.79 -14.67
CA ASP A 453 -49.03 -17.75 -13.76
C ASP A 453 -50.49 -17.45 -13.42
N TRP A 454 -51.01 -16.29 -13.84
CA TRP A 454 -52.38 -15.83 -13.60
C TRP A 454 -52.78 -15.73 -12.13
N ASP A 455 -51.81 -15.50 -11.23
CA ASP A 455 -52.09 -15.36 -9.78
C ASP A 455 -53.09 -14.23 -9.51
N SER A 456 -53.06 -13.18 -10.34
CA SER A 456 -54.07 -12.13 -10.37
C SER A 456 -54.63 -11.98 -11.79
N PRO A 457 -55.89 -12.39 -12.03
CA PRO A 457 -56.54 -12.29 -13.32
C PRO A 457 -56.53 -10.88 -13.94
N PRO A 458 -56.84 -9.78 -13.22
CA PRO A 458 -56.85 -8.44 -13.83
C PRO A 458 -55.45 -7.95 -14.21
N ARG A 459 -54.43 -8.24 -13.40
CA ARG A 459 -53.03 -7.85 -13.69
C ARG A 459 -52.48 -8.60 -14.90
N SER A 460 -52.72 -9.90 -14.95
CA SER A 460 -52.25 -10.78 -16.02
C SER A 460 -52.93 -10.48 -17.35
N LEU A 461 -54.24 -10.17 -17.33
CA LEU A 461 -54.97 -9.73 -18.52
C LEU A 461 -54.45 -8.39 -19.04
N ALA A 462 -54.21 -7.41 -18.17
CA ALA A 462 -53.65 -6.12 -18.56
C ALA A 462 -52.24 -6.27 -19.16
N ALA A 463 -51.37 -7.06 -18.53
CA ALA A 463 -50.03 -7.37 -19.04
C ALA A 463 -50.08 -8.07 -20.40
N PHE A 464 -51.03 -9.00 -20.60
CA PHE A 464 -51.23 -9.70 -21.87
C PHE A 464 -51.68 -8.76 -23.01
N LEU A 465 -52.66 -7.89 -22.74
CA LEU A 465 -53.13 -6.90 -23.73
C LEU A 465 -52.04 -5.88 -24.08
N LEU A 466 -51.29 -5.41 -23.08
CA LEU A 466 -50.13 -4.53 -23.28
C LEU A 466 -49.05 -5.22 -24.13
N PHE A 467 -48.74 -6.48 -23.84
CA PHE A 467 -47.79 -7.28 -24.60
C PHE A 467 -48.20 -7.40 -26.08
N LEU A 468 -49.46 -7.76 -26.35
CA LEU A 468 -49.98 -7.86 -27.73
C LEU A 468 -49.86 -6.52 -28.47
N PHE A 469 -50.23 -5.42 -27.83
CA PHE A 469 -50.16 -4.09 -28.43
C PHE A 469 -48.73 -3.66 -28.73
N VAL A 470 -47.80 -3.85 -27.77
CA VAL A 470 -46.40 -3.44 -27.91
C VAL A 470 -45.70 -4.27 -28.97
N VAL A 471 -45.83 -5.60 -28.94
CA VAL A 471 -45.14 -6.49 -29.89
C VAL A 471 -45.68 -6.33 -31.30
N TRP A 472 -46.99 -6.07 -31.46
CA TRP A 472 -47.59 -5.82 -32.77
C TRP A 472 -47.06 -4.55 -33.43
N ASN A 473 -46.80 -3.50 -32.65
CA ASN A 473 -46.32 -2.20 -33.14
C ASN A 473 -44.80 -2.00 -32.94
N PHE A 474 -44.05 -3.06 -32.61
CA PHE A 474 -42.64 -2.95 -32.24
C PHE A 474 -41.75 -2.66 -33.46
N GLU A 475 -41.05 -1.54 -33.42
CA GLU A 475 -39.99 -1.16 -34.36
C GLU A 475 -38.70 -0.83 -33.59
N LEU A 476 -37.52 -1.02 -34.22
CA LEU A 476 -36.21 -0.91 -33.55
C LEU A 476 -35.96 0.44 -32.85
N TYR A 477 -36.53 1.55 -33.34
CA TYR A 477 -36.38 2.88 -32.74
C TYR A 477 -37.16 3.05 -31.42
N MET A 478 -38.09 2.15 -31.11
CA MET A 478 -38.88 2.20 -29.88
C MET A 478 -38.05 1.82 -28.63
N ILE A 479 -36.89 1.16 -28.81
CA ILE A 479 -35.97 0.82 -27.71
C ILE A 479 -35.38 2.11 -27.10
N PRO A 480 -34.76 3.03 -27.88
CA PRO A 480 -34.39 4.36 -27.37
C PRO A 480 -35.54 5.15 -26.75
N LEU A 481 -36.74 5.09 -27.35
CA LEU A 481 -37.91 5.83 -26.86
C LEU A 481 -38.43 5.31 -25.52
N ALA A 482 -38.42 3.99 -25.32
CA ALA A 482 -38.77 3.36 -24.04
C ALA A 482 -37.78 3.74 -22.93
N LEU A 483 -36.47 3.76 -23.23
CA LEU A 483 -35.44 4.24 -22.30
C LEU A 483 -35.65 5.73 -21.94
N LEU A 484 -36.00 6.56 -22.92
CA LEU A 484 -36.31 7.98 -22.72
C LEU A 484 -37.56 8.16 -21.85
N LEU A 485 -38.60 7.36 -22.06
CA LEU A 485 -39.80 7.33 -21.21
C LEU A 485 -39.48 6.90 -19.77
N LEU A 486 -38.59 5.93 -19.58
CA LEU A 486 -38.15 5.48 -18.25
C LEU A 486 -37.38 6.60 -17.52
N LEU A 487 -36.51 7.31 -18.24
CA LEU A 487 -35.82 8.50 -17.71
C LEU A 487 -36.79 9.64 -17.41
N ALA A 488 -37.77 9.90 -18.27
CA ALA A 488 -38.78 10.92 -18.09
C ALA A 488 -39.73 10.60 -16.93
N TRP A 489 -40.11 9.32 -16.77
CA TRP A 489 -40.90 8.83 -15.65
C TRP A 489 -40.13 8.98 -14.34
N ASN A 490 -38.84 8.63 -14.33
CA ASN A 490 -37.99 8.80 -13.15
C ASN A 490 -37.79 10.29 -12.81
N TYR A 491 -37.60 11.15 -13.81
CA TYR A 491 -37.55 12.61 -13.63
C TYR A 491 -38.86 13.17 -13.08
N PHE A 492 -40.01 12.71 -13.58
CA PHE A 492 -41.33 13.11 -13.09
C PHE A 492 -41.57 12.64 -11.65
N LEU A 493 -41.11 11.44 -11.29
CA LEU A 493 -41.13 10.92 -9.92
C LEU A 493 -40.34 11.81 -8.94
N ILE A 494 -39.13 12.22 -9.35
CA ILE A 494 -38.27 13.13 -8.57
C ILE A 494 -38.94 14.51 -8.42
N VAL A 495 -39.54 15.04 -9.48
CA VAL A 495 -40.24 16.34 -9.47
C VAL A 495 -41.56 16.30 -8.69
N SER A 496 -42.24 15.15 -8.68
CA SER A 496 -43.51 14.98 -7.96
C SER A 496 -43.33 14.92 -6.43
N GLY A 497 -42.09 14.95 -5.91
CA GLY A 497 -41.80 15.00 -4.48
C GLY A 497 -42.32 13.78 -3.69
N LYS A 498 -42.70 12.71 -4.40
CA LYS A 498 -43.20 11.48 -3.79
C LYS A 498 -41.97 10.64 -3.44
N ASP A 499 -41.41 10.96 -2.28
CA ASP A 499 -40.23 10.32 -1.71
C ASP A 499 -40.41 8.79 -1.78
N ASN A 500 -39.64 8.12 -2.63
CA ASN A 500 -39.72 6.66 -2.82
C ASN A 500 -39.04 5.90 -1.67
N ARG A 501 -38.83 6.56 -0.53
CA ARG A 501 -38.31 5.97 0.71
C ARG A 501 -39.18 4.86 1.27
N GLN A 502 -40.46 4.79 0.89
CA GLN A 502 -41.37 3.73 1.34
C GLN A 502 -40.99 2.34 0.78
N HIS A 503 -40.29 2.25 -0.35
CA HIS A 503 -39.88 0.95 -0.90
C HIS A 503 -38.53 0.46 -0.35
N ASP A 504 -37.71 1.39 0.15
CA ASP A 504 -36.51 1.06 0.93
C ASP A 504 -36.91 0.58 2.35
N THR A 505 -37.92 1.17 3.00
CA THR A 505 -38.32 0.76 4.37
C THR A 505 -38.88 -0.66 4.49
N VAL A 506 -39.57 -1.22 3.49
CA VAL A 506 -40.13 -2.58 3.61
C VAL A 506 -39.04 -3.67 3.52
N VAL A 507 -37.91 -3.36 2.89
CA VAL A 507 -36.76 -4.27 2.78
C VAL A 507 -35.77 -4.03 3.92
N GLU A 508 -35.68 -2.80 4.44
CA GLU A 508 -34.97 -2.48 5.68
C GLU A 508 -35.70 -3.10 6.90
N ASP A 509 -37.04 -3.02 7.02
CA ASP A 509 -37.85 -3.66 8.09
C ASP A 509 -37.64 -5.19 8.14
N MET A 510 -37.58 -5.87 6.98
CA MET A 510 -37.35 -7.33 6.92
C MET A 510 -35.92 -7.73 7.33
N LEU A 511 -34.99 -6.78 7.43
CA LEU A 511 -33.61 -7.00 7.86
C LEU A 511 -33.34 -6.43 9.26
N GLU A 512 -34.20 -5.53 9.77
CA GLU A 512 -34.17 -4.97 11.12
C GLU A 512 -34.91 -5.83 12.16
N ASP A 513 -35.74 -6.79 11.73
CA ASP A 513 -36.45 -7.74 12.62
C ASP A 513 -35.53 -8.67 13.46
N GLU A 514 -34.21 -8.64 13.28
CA GLU A 514 -33.24 -9.34 14.16
C GLU A 514 -32.49 -8.42 15.15
N GLU A 515 -32.68 -7.10 15.12
CA GLU A 515 -31.93 -6.16 15.98
C GLU A 515 -32.70 -5.63 17.22
N GLU A 516 -34.00 -5.90 17.35
CA GLU A 516 -34.77 -5.48 18.54
C GLU A 516 -34.82 -6.55 19.64
N GLU A 517 -33.70 -6.79 20.32
CA GLU A 517 -33.69 -7.10 21.76
C GLU A 517 -32.40 -6.53 22.38
N ASP A 518 -32.43 -5.22 22.71
CA ASP A 518 -31.44 -4.59 23.58
C ASP A 518 -32.08 -4.32 24.94
N ASP A 519 -31.52 -4.98 25.96
CA ASP A 519 -31.32 -4.42 27.30
C ASP A 519 -30.59 -5.48 28.14
N ARG A 520 -29.24 -5.48 28.08
CA ARG A 520 -28.30 -5.51 29.24
C ARG A 520 -26.84 -5.87 28.90
N ASP A 521 -25.95 -5.06 29.48
CA ASP A 521 -24.54 -5.27 29.86
C ASP A 521 -23.40 -5.11 28.80
N ASP A 522 -22.66 -4.00 28.97
CA ASP A 522 -21.59 -3.40 28.15
C ASP A 522 -20.26 -4.19 28.00
N LYS A 523 -20.29 -5.51 27.84
CA LYS A 523 -19.07 -6.27 27.49
C LYS A 523 -19.24 -7.37 26.46
N ASP A 524 -20.47 -7.85 26.27
CA ASP A 524 -20.77 -8.87 25.26
C ASP A 524 -21.25 -8.26 23.92
N SER A 525 -21.64 -6.99 23.90
CA SER A 525 -22.08 -6.24 22.71
C SER A 525 -20.98 -6.13 21.63
N GLU A 526 -19.72 -5.89 22.00
CA GLU A 526 -18.60 -5.83 21.05
C GLU A 526 -18.29 -7.19 20.40
N LYS A 527 -18.41 -8.28 21.16
CA LYS A 527 -18.19 -9.63 20.63
C LYS A 527 -19.36 -10.09 19.77
N LYS A 528 -20.58 -9.71 20.13
CA LYS A 528 -21.80 -10.00 19.36
C LYS A 528 -21.71 -9.32 17.99
N GLY A 529 -21.43 -8.01 17.96
CA GLY A 529 -21.25 -7.27 16.70
C GLY A 529 -20.07 -7.73 15.83
N PHE A 530 -19.00 -8.29 16.40
CA PHE A 530 -17.93 -8.92 15.62
C PHE A 530 -18.37 -10.24 14.99
N MET A 531 -19.10 -11.08 15.73
CA MET A 531 -19.65 -12.34 15.21
C MET A 531 -20.67 -12.09 14.11
N ASP A 532 -21.54 -11.10 14.27
CA ASP A 532 -22.57 -10.75 13.28
C ASP A 532 -21.92 -10.26 11.98
N ARG A 533 -20.83 -9.47 12.09
CA ARG A 533 -20.00 -9.09 10.93
C ARG A 533 -19.34 -10.30 10.26
N LEU A 534 -18.86 -11.27 11.04
CA LEU A 534 -18.26 -12.50 10.50
C LEU A 534 -19.30 -13.35 9.75
N TYR A 535 -20.53 -13.46 10.29
CA TYR A 535 -21.62 -14.17 9.64
C TYR A 535 -22.07 -13.48 8.35
N ALA A 536 -22.20 -12.14 8.35
CA ALA A 536 -22.49 -11.38 7.15
C ALA A 536 -21.41 -11.56 6.07
N ILE A 537 -20.13 -11.62 6.47
CA ILE A 537 -19.00 -11.93 5.58
C ILE A 537 -19.16 -13.34 4.99
N GLN A 538 -19.43 -14.33 5.84
CA GLN A 538 -19.55 -15.73 5.43
C GLN A 538 -20.71 -15.93 4.46
N GLU A 539 -21.87 -15.33 4.73
CA GLU A 539 -23.04 -15.38 3.85
C GLU A 539 -22.72 -14.83 2.46
N VAL A 540 -22.02 -13.69 2.39
CA VAL A 540 -21.62 -13.10 1.10
C VAL A 540 -20.61 -13.98 0.37
N CYS A 541 -19.61 -14.53 1.06
CA CYS A 541 -18.66 -15.46 0.45
C CYS A 541 -19.36 -16.70 -0.13
N VAL A 542 -20.29 -17.30 0.62
CA VAL A 542 -21.07 -18.46 0.16
C VAL A 542 -21.98 -18.08 -1.02
N SER A 543 -22.65 -16.93 -0.96
CA SER A 543 -23.51 -16.46 -2.05
C SER A 543 -22.72 -16.21 -3.34
N VAL A 544 -21.55 -15.55 -3.26
CA VAL A 544 -20.67 -15.32 -4.40
C VAL A 544 -20.14 -16.63 -4.96
N GLN A 545 -19.71 -17.55 -4.11
CA GLN A 545 -19.22 -18.87 -4.54
C GLN A 545 -20.30 -19.66 -5.28
N ASN A 546 -21.53 -19.71 -4.74
CA ASN A 546 -22.64 -20.42 -5.37
C ASN A 546 -23.01 -19.81 -6.73
N ILE A 547 -23.09 -18.48 -6.82
CA ILE A 547 -23.38 -17.80 -8.10
C ILE A 547 -22.26 -18.04 -9.11
N LEU A 548 -21.00 -17.95 -8.67
CA LEU A 548 -19.85 -18.17 -9.55
C LEU A 548 -19.80 -19.62 -10.04
N ASP A 549 -20.13 -20.59 -9.19
CA ASP A 549 -20.18 -22.01 -9.55
C ASP A 549 -21.34 -22.33 -10.52
N GLU A 550 -22.51 -21.71 -10.33
CA GLU A 550 -23.63 -21.81 -11.30
C GLU A 550 -23.26 -21.22 -12.66
N VAL A 551 -22.63 -20.04 -12.68
CA VAL A 551 -22.20 -19.39 -13.93
C VAL A 551 -21.07 -20.16 -14.61
N ALA A 552 -20.09 -20.64 -13.84
CA ALA A 552 -18.97 -21.44 -14.34
C ALA A 552 -19.48 -22.76 -14.92
N SER A 553 -20.31 -23.50 -14.19
CA SER A 553 -20.89 -24.76 -14.67
C SER A 553 -21.78 -24.56 -15.90
N PHE A 554 -22.55 -23.48 -15.96
CA PHE A 554 -23.32 -23.12 -17.16
C PHE A 554 -22.41 -22.84 -18.36
N GLY A 555 -21.34 -22.07 -18.17
CA GLY A 555 -20.34 -21.77 -19.21
C GLY A 555 -19.61 -23.02 -19.69
N GLU A 556 -19.19 -23.90 -18.78
CA GLU A 556 -18.56 -25.19 -19.09
C GLU A 556 -19.49 -26.09 -19.90
N ARG A 557 -20.77 -26.16 -19.55
CA ARG A 557 -21.78 -26.92 -20.29
C ARG A 557 -21.97 -26.42 -21.71
N ILE A 558 -21.97 -25.10 -21.91
CA ILE A 558 -22.00 -24.51 -23.26
C ILE A 558 -20.72 -24.85 -24.01
N LYS A 559 -19.55 -24.61 -23.42
CA LYS A 559 -18.24 -24.95 -24.00
C LYS A 559 -18.19 -26.42 -24.40
N ASN A 560 -18.65 -27.34 -23.55
CA ASN A 560 -18.68 -28.78 -23.79
C ASN A 560 -19.67 -29.19 -24.88
N THR A 561 -20.75 -28.43 -25.05
CA THR A 561 -21.65 -28.58 -26.20
C THR A 561 -20.92 -28.22 -27.51
N PHE A 562 -20.11 -27.16 -27.54
CA PHE A 562 -19.33 -26.79 -28.72
C PHE A 562 -18.11 -27.68 -28.96
N ASN A 563 -17.52 -28.24 -27.90
CA ASN A 563 -16.34 -29.10 -27.96
C ASN A 563 -16.66 -30.59 -28.16
N TRP A 564 -17.93 -30.91 -28.46
CA TRP A 564 -18.40 -32.27 -28.76
C TRP A 564 -18.21 -33.29 -27.63
N THR A 565 -18.20 -32.85 -26.37
CA THR A 565 -18.08 -33.74 -25.20
C THR A 565 -19.20 -34.79 -25.19
N VAL A 566 -20.41 -34.42 -25.64
CA VAL A 566 -21.52 -35.35 -25.92
C VAL A 566 -21.96 -35.17 -27.37
N PRO A 567 -21.44 -35.97 -28.33
CA PRO A 567 -21.65 -35.73 -29.76
C PRO A 567 -23.11 -35.67 -30.22
N PHE A 568 -23.99 -36.43 -29.57
CA PHE A 568 -25.43 -36.44 -29.87
C PHE A 568 -26.11 -35.10 -29.53
N LEU A 569 -25.81 -34.51 -28.37
CA LEU A 569 -26.40 -33.24 -27.93
C LEU A 569 -25.89 -32.09 -28.79
N SER A 570 -24.60 -32.08 -29.13
CA SER A 570 -24.01 -31.10 -30.04
C SER A 570 -24.68 -31.14 -31.43
N TRP A 571 -24.97 -32.32 -31.95
CA TRP A 571 -25.66 -32.48 -33.24
C TRP A 571 -27.11 -31.98 -33.17
N LEU A 572 -27.82 -32.28 -32.08
CA LEU A 572 -29.16 -31.76 -31.82
C LEU A 572 -29.17 -30.22 -31.80
N ALA A 573 -28.18 -29.60 -31.13
CA ALA A 573 -28.04 -28.16 -31.07
C ALA A 573 -27.82 -27.55 -32.46
N ILE A 574 -26.98 -28.16 -33.30
CA ILE A 574 -26.74 -27.69 -34.68
C ILE A 574 -28.03 -27.74 -35.51
N VAL A 575 -28.77 -28.85 -35.47
CA VAL A 575 -30.04 -28.98 -36.18
C VAL A 575 -31.06 -27.96 -35.69
N ALA A 576 -31.18 -27.78 -34.37
CA ALA A 576 -32.08 -26.79 -33.79
C ALA A 576 -31.73 -25.36 -34.22
N LEU A 577 -30.45 -24.98 -34.18
CA LEU A 577 -29.97 -23.65 -34.57
C LEU A 577 -30.14 -23.39 -36.07
N SER A 578 -29.92 -24.40 -36.92
CA SER A 578 -30.11 -24.27 -38.36
C SER A 578 -31.60 -24.15 -38.74
N VAL A 579 -32.49 -24.93 -38.12
CA VAL A 579 -33.94 -24.77 -38.27
C VAL A 579 -34.40 -23.39 -37.79
N PHE A 580 -33.92 -22.94 -36.62
CA PHE A 580 -34.24 -21.62 -36.08
C PHE A 580 -33.78 -20.48 -37.01
N THR A 581 -32.60 -20.61 -37.61
CA THR A 581 -32.06 -19.63 -38.59
C THR A 581 -32.92 -19.57 -39.84
N ILE A 582 -33.37 -20.72 -40.36
CA ILE A 582 -34.29 -20.78 -41.52
C ILE A 582 -35.62 -20.11 -41.18
N ILE A 583 -36.16 -20.36 -39.98
CA ILE A 583 -37.41 -19.73 -39.52
C ILE A 583 -37.25 -18.21 -39.44
N LEU A 584 -36.16 -17.70 -38.86
CA LEU A 584 -35.89 -16.26 -38.76
C LEU A 584 -35.68 -15.59 -40.12
N TYR A 585 -35.23 -16.33 -41.13
CA TYR A 585 -35.09 -15.82 -42.49
C TYR A 585 -36.46 -15.55 -43.16
N PHE A 586 -37.44 -16.43 -42.95
CA PHE A 586 -38.77 -16.31 -43.57
C PHE A 586 -39.79 -15.55 -42.73
N ILE A 587 -39.66 -15.58 -41.40
CA ILE A 587 -40.62 -15.00 -40.48
C ILE A 587 -39.94 -13.87 -39.70
N PRO A 588 -40.42 -12.63 -39.86
CA PRO A 588 -39.96 -11.52 -39.03
C PRO A 588 -40.10 -11.84 -37.54
N LEU A 589 -39.06 -11.52 -36.77
CA LEU A 589 -38.94 -11.82 -35.33
C LEU A 589 -40.18 -11.39 -34.51
N ARG A 590 -40.87 -10.32 -34.92
CA ARG A 590 -42.11 -9.83 -34.28
C ARG A 590 -43.20 -10.90 -34.19
N TYR A 591 -43.39 -11.71 -35.24
CA TYR A 591 -44.45 -12.73 -35.26
C TYR A 591 -44.08 -13.93 -34.39
N ILE A 592 -42.78 -14.28 -34.35
CA ILE A 592 -42.27 -15.36 -33.49
C ILE A 592 -42.44 -14.99 -32.02
N VAL A 593 -42.07 -13.76 -31.63
CA VAL A 593 -42.25 -13.26 -30.27
C VAL A 593 -43.73 -13.20 -29.90
N LEU A 594 -44.61 -12.77 -30.81
CA LEU A 594 -46.06 -12.69 -30.57
C LEU A 594 -46.67 -14.08 -30.32
N VAL A 595 -46.36 -15.07 -31.16
CA VAL A 595 -46.82 -16.46 -31.01
C VAL A 595 -46.27 -17.07 -29.71
N TRP A 596 -44.99 -16.83 -29.41
CA TRP A 596 -44.36 -17.29 -28.17
C TRP A 596 -45.05 -16.73 -26.93
N GLY A 597 -45.29 -15.42 -26.88
CA GLY A 597 -45.92 -14.77 -25.74
C GLY A 597 -47.38 -15.18 -25.56
N ILE A 598 -48.15 -15.31 -26.65
CA ILE A 598 -49.53 -15.85 -26.60
C ILE A 598 -49.53 -17.25 -26.01
N ASN A 599 -48.65 -18.14 -26.49
CA ASN A 599 -48.54 -19.49 -25.95
C ASN A 599 -48.17 -19.48 -24.47
N LYS A 600 -47.21 -18.63 -24.04
CA LYS A 600 -46.77 -18.57 -22.65
C LYS A 600 -47.86 -18.04 -21.71
N PHE A 601 -48.55 -16.96 -22.05
CA PHE A 601 -49.69 -16.44 -21.26
C PHE A 601 -50.89 -17.40 -21.26
N THR A 602 -51.14 -18.16 -22.33
CA THR A 602 -52.29 -19.08 -22.39
C THR A 602 -52.00 -20.50 -21.88
N LYS A 603 -50.72 -20.86 -21.68
CA LYS A 603 -50.26 -22.20 -21.30
C LYS A 603 -50.94 -22.71 -20.01
N LYS A 604 -50.98 -21.88 -18.97
CA LYS A 604 -51.52 -22.26 -17.66
C LYS A 604 -53.05 -22.23 -17.60
N LEU A 605 -53.67 -21.34 -18.38
CA LEU A 605 -55.12 -21.33 -18.64
C LEU A 605 -55.60 -22.58 -19.38
N ARG A 606 -54.77 -23.11 -20.29
CA ARG A 606 -55.08 -24.32 -21.07
C ARG A 606 -54.82 -25.60 -20.29
N ASN A 607 -53.75 -25.65 -19.48
CA ASN A 607 -53.37 -26.81 -18.67
C ASN A 607 -52.93 -26.37 -17.25
N PRO A 608 -53.81 -26.49 -16.23
CA PRO A 608 -53.54 -26.03 -14.86
C PRO A 608 -52.40 -26.73 -14.13
N TYR A 609 -52.01 -27.94 -14.57
CA TYR A 609 -50.97 -28.78 -13.93
C TYR A 609 -49.65 -28.83 -14.71
N ALA A 610 -49.45 -27.95 -15.68
CA ALA A 610 -48.20 -27.93 -16.46
C ALA A 610 -47.04 -27.39 -15.61
N ILE A 611 -46.04 -28.23 -15.36
CA ILE A 611 -44.77 -27.80 -14.73
C ILE A 611 -43.99 -26.96 -15.74
N ASP A 612 -43.51 -25.80 -15.31
CA ASP A 612 -42.73 -24.91 -16.15
C ASP A 612 -41.28 -25.38 -16.22
N ASN A 613 -40.94 -26.07 -17.33
CA ASN A 613 -39.57 -26.45 -17.66
C ASN A 613 -38.99 -25.49 -18.70
N ASN A 614 -37.77 -25.00 -18.45
CA ASN A 614 -37.02 -24.22 -19.43
C ASN A 614 -36.20 -25.17 -20.31
N GLU A 615 -36.63 -25.41 -21.54
CA GLU A 615 -36.07 -26.43 -22.45
C GLU A 615 -34.58 -26.21 -22.74
N LEU A 616 -34.10 -24.95 -22.73
CA LEU A 616 -32.69 -24.62 -22.90
C LEU A 616 -31.85 -25.05 -21.68
N LEU A 617 -32.33 -24.76 -20.46
CA LEU A 617 -31.66 -25.17 -19.23
C LEU A 617 -31.73 -26.69 -19.04
N ASP A 618 -32.82 -27.33 -19.46
CA ASP A 618 -32.98 -28.78 -19.44
C ASP A 618 -32.09 -29.49 -20.47
N PHE A 619 -31.84 -28.87 -21.62
CA PHE A 619 -30.83 -29.35 -22.57
C PHE A 619 -29.41 -29.21 -22.00
N LEU A 620 -29.07 -28.05 -21.45
CA LEU A 620 -27.74 -27.76 -20.91
C LEU A 620 -27.44 -28.56 -19.63
N SER A 621 -28.44 -28.83 -18.79
CA SER A 621 -28.27 -29.65 -17.57
C SER A 621 -27.88 -31.10 -17.89
N ARG A 622 -28.24 -31.59 -19.08
CA ARG A 622 -27.87 -32.92 -19.59
C ARG A 622 -26.45 -32.98 -20.14
N VAL A 623 -25.82 -31.83 -20.37
CA VAL A 623 -24.39 -31.75 -20.68
C VAL A 623 -23.65 -31.67 -19.34
N PRO A 624 -22.63 -32.53 -19.11
CA PRO A 624 -21.88 -32.49 -17.86
C PRO A 624 -20.92 -31.28 -17.83
N SER A 625 -20.73 -30.69 -16.66
CA SER A 625 -19.68 -29.70 -16.40
C SER A 625 -18.29 -30.37 -16.32
N ASP A 626 -17.20 -29.62 -16.41
CA ASP A 626 -15.84 -30.18 -16.42
C ASP A 626 -15.55 -30.91 -15.10
N VAL A 627 -16.04 -30.38 -13.97
CA VAL A 627 -15.97 -31.03 -12.64
C VAL A 627 -16.71 -32.39 -12.62
N GLN A 628 -17.90 -32.45 -13.22
CA GLN A 628 -18.68 -33.69 -13.28
C GLN A 628 -18.03 -34.74 -14.18
N VAL A 629 -17.40 -34.32 -15.28
CA VAL A 629 -16.65 -35.22 -16.17
C VAL A 629 -15.46 -35.85 -15.42
N VAL A 630 -14.71 -35.06 -14.64
CA VAL A 630 -13.58 -35.56 -13.84
C VAL A 630 -14.06 -36.54 -12.76
N GLN A 631 -15.08 -36.20 -11.98
CA GLN A 631 -15.67 -37.12 -10.99
C GLN A 631 -16.15 -38.43 -11.62
N TYR A 632 -16.77 -38.38 -12.80
CA TYR A 632 -17.20 -39.57 -13.51
C TYR A 632 -16.00 -40.43 -13.96
N HIS A 633 -14.90 -39.80 -14.32
CA HIS A 633 -13.66 -40.49 -14.69
C HIS A 633 -12.98 -41.17 -13.50
N GLU A 634 -12.97 -40.52 -12.33
CA GLU A 634 -12.46 -41.07 -11.07
C GLU A 634 -13.32 -42.25 -10.57
N LEU A 635 -14.64 -42.10 -10.55
CA LEU A 635 -15.59 -43.16 -10.18
C LEU A 635 -15.50 -44.40 -11.10
N LYS A 636 -15.18 -44.19 -12.39
CA LYS A 636 -15.04 -45.29 -13.35
C LYS A 636 -13.76 -46.10 -13.11
N GLN A 637 -12.72 -45.49 -12.57
CA GLN A 637 -11.45 -46.16 -12.25
C GLN A 637 -11.62 -47.18 -11.12
N ASP A 638 -12.43 -46.87 -10.11
CA ASP A 638 -12.72 -47.76 -8.97
C ASP A 638 -13.62 -48.97 -9.35
N SER A 639 -14.45 -48.84 -10.38
CA SER A 639 -15.33 -49.93 -10.84
C SER A 639 -14.61 -51.09 -11.56
N SER A 640 -13.31 -50.93 -11.84
CA SER A 640 -12.51 -51.96 -12.53
C SER A 640 -11.99 -53.09 -11.64
N HIS A 641 -12.21 -53.03 -10.31
CA HIS A 641 -11.96 -54.14 -9.39
C HIS A 641 -13.24 -54.95 -9.11
N SER A 642 -13.62 -55.81 -10.08
CA SER A 642 -14.59 -56.89 -9.83
C SER A 642 -13.94 -58.02 -9.01
N PRO A 643 -14.61 -58.59 -7.97
CA PRO A 643 -14.07 -59.69 -7.20
C PRO A 643 -14.12 -60.97 -8.03
N SER A 644 -12.96 -61.40 -8.51
CA SER A 644 -12.78 -62.69 -9.18
C SER A 644 -13.22 -63.83 -8.25
N LYS A 645 -14.26 -64.56 -8.66
CA LYS A 645 -14.72 -65.77 -7.97
C LYS A 645 -13.60 -66.81 -7.96
N ARG A 646 -13.14 -67.09 -6.72
CA ARG A 646 -12.28 -68.20 -6.30
C ARG A 646 -12.52 -69.49 -7.10
N LYS A 647 -11.47 -69.94 -7.79
CA LYS A 647 -11.32 -71.31 -8.30
C LYS A 647 -11.15 -72.24 -7.08
N LYS A 648 -12.10 -73.17 -6.91
CA LYS A 648 -12.04 -74.25 -5.91
C LYS A 648 -10.92 -75.23 -6.32
N ASN A 649 -9.90 -75.37 -5.47
CA ASN A 649 -9.07 -76.57 -5.44
C ASN A 649 -9.79 -77.60 -4.56
N ASN A 650 -10.02 -78.80 -5.07
CA ASN A 650 -10.17 -80.00 -4.27
C ASN A 650 -9.07 -80.99 -4.70
N PRO A 651 -8.49 -81.76 -3.77
CA PRO A 651 -7.49 -82.77 -4.09
C PRO A 651 -8.19 -84.08 -4.49
N GLY A 652 -7.59 -84.80 -5.44
CA GLY A 652 -8.06 -86.08 -5.96
C GLY A 652 -7.32 -86.45 -7.22
#